data_AF-A0A2H3RKL4-F1
#
_entry.id   AF-A0A2H3RKL4-F1
#
_cell.length_a   1.000
_cell.length_b   1.000
_cell.length_c   1.000
_cell.angle_alpha   90.00
_cell.angle_beta   90.00
_cell.angle_gamma   90.00
#
_symmetry.space_group_name_H-M   'P 1'
#
loop_
_entity.id
_entity.type
_entity.pdbx_description
1 polymer ?
#
loop_
_entity_poly.entity_id
_entity_poly.type
_entity_poly.pdbx_seq_one_letter_code
_entity_poly.pdbx_strand_id
1 'polypeptide(L)'
;MDTLHARADWESVGDRWFRKTQQYTAVFDQDLDLDNYIVAGAPYAGALALWRDDTKLLAYQPGRSAKPAIDIYSLAGKKLRSIPWDNGTIKGLGWSEDETLLIVTTDGTVRCYDLQGDFTQFSLGHGADNYSVESCRFYDHGMVALLGNNSLVTVSSYTEPRPKALAKIPESEIHAWSIISPNHTLSRSVEVLLSVDKTVYVVDATDCEDRFLDIGPFSHISVSPDGRYVNLYAVNGKAHVISSDFQERLFEHDSDSQTPPLYVEWCGSDALIAWEDEVHIIGPGDSSSSYIYDSTRVHVISEHDGARLITNDFCEFLERVPRDTIEVFGQASDSSPASILLDAVGQLELESPKADDYIQLIRPNLTGAVDTCVNAAGREFDTHWQKRLLKAASFGKSVLDIYNSDDFVDMCETLRVLNAVRYYEVGMPLSFEQYHRLTPESLIRRLLNRHEYLLALKIAGYLKLPTDRIYVHWASSKVRVGGEDDDTICRLIVERLSGKPGISFEEIARAAYQEGRGRLATELLNHEPRGGRQVPLLLSMEEDELALDKAVESGDTDLILSVLLQLKKKLPLAAFFRVINARPTATALVEALAMEEGDNTLLKDLYYQDDRREDGANVFIRESLKQPDARTASDKLALAAKLLADSKESTFEVHALKEATTLLRMQEAFDRDLTDTFTGLSVNETMFKLIRLGYHGRAKKIQSEFKVPEKVAWWIRLRALVAKRDWNEIEEISKTRRSPIGWEPFFNLTLQAGNPRLASVFVPKCTSVEAGETITMYEKCGMRVKAAQEAVRLKDSESWERLLEAAGKGSQEGREIERLGQSVFKK
;
A
#
# COMPACT_ATOMS: atom_id res chain seq x y z
N MET A 1 -19.80 -28.75 43.08
CA MET A 1 -21.14 -28.18 42.99
C MET A 1 -21.91 -29.07 42.06
N ASP A 2 -23.06 -29.59 42.49
CA ASP A 2 -24.00 -30.17 41.53
C ASP A 2 -24.32 -29.06 40.53
N THR A 3 -23.96 -29.27 39.25
CA THR A 3 -24.26 -28.31 38.20
C THR A 3 -25.77 -28.18 38.11
N LEU A 4 -26.28 -27.00 38.45
CA LEU A 4 -27.70 -26.66 38.29
C LEU A 4 -28.12 -26.96 36.84
N HIS A 5 -29.37 -27.38 36.67
CA HIS A 5 -29.92 -27.61 35.34
C HIS A 5 -29.78 -26.32 34.50
N ALA A 6 -29.50 -26.41 33.20
CA ALA A 6 -29.31 -25.25 32.31
C ALA A 6 -30.47 -24.22 32.27
N ARG A 7 -31.60 -24.55 32.91
CA ARG A 7 -32.84 -23.77 32.96
C ARG A 7 -33.22 -23.30 34.35
N ALA A 8 -32.37 -23.54 35.36
CA ALA A 8 -32.68 -23.18 36.73
C ALA A 8 -32.97 -21.69 36.91
N ASP A 9 -32.31 -20.84 36.11
CA ASP A 9 -32.34 -19.38 36.24
C ASP A 9 -33.06 -18.70 35.06
N TRP A 10 -34.00 -19.40 34.42
CA TRP A 10 -34.78 -18.83 33.30
C TRP A 10 -36.06 -18.18 33.80
N GLU A 11 -36.30 -16.96 33.33
CA GLU A 11 -37.48 -16.17 33.67
C GLU A 11 -38.24 -15.80 32.40
N SER A 12 -39.56 -15.83 32.46
CA SER A 12 -40.41 -15.51 31.31
C SER A 12 -40.91 -14.08 31.40
N VAL A 13 -40.79 -13.34 30.30
CA VAL A 13 -41.45 -12.03 30.10
C VAL A 13 -42.33 -12.15 28.86
N GLY A 14 -43.64 -12.23 29.07
CA GLY A 14 -44.59 -12.53 27.99
C GLY A 14 -44.34 -13.91 27.37
N ASP A 15 -44.04 -13.95 26.08
CA ASP A 15 -43.72 -15.16 25.31
C ASP A 15 -42.21 -15.45 25.18
N ARG A 16 -41.37 -14.61 25.81
CA ARG A 16 -39.91 -14.68 25.72
C ARG A 16 -39.32 -15.19 27.03
N TRP A 17 -38.20 -15.90 26.92
CA TRP A 17 -37.42 -16.39 28.06
C TRP A 17 -36.10 -15.65 28.15
N PHE A 18 -35.71 -15.27 29.36
CA PHE A 18 -34.46 -14.59 29.68
C PHE A 18 -33.66 -15.42 30.67
N ARG A 19 -32.34 -15.30 30.61
CA ARG A 19 -31.44 -15.88 31.60
C ARG A 19 -30.36 -14.89 31.98
N LYS A 20 -29.94 -14.96 33.24
CA LYS A 20 -28.81 -14.20 33.76
C LYS A 20 -27.65 -15.15 34.04
N THR A 21 -26.55 -14.97 33.33
CA THR A 21 -25.34 -15.79 33.47
C THR A 21 -24.27 -15.04 34.24
N GLN A 22 -23.89 -15.53 35.42
CA GLN A 22 -22.75 -14.98 36.16
C GLN A 22 -21.44 -15.37 35.47
N GLN A 23 -20.65 -14.38 35.03
CA GLN A 23 -19.44 -14.62 34.25
C GLN A 23 -18.17 -14.51 35.08
N TYR A 24 -18.10 -13.47 35.92
CA TYR A 24 -17.01 -13.26 36.87
C TYR A 24 -17.55 -12.86 38.23
N THR A 25 -16.78 -13.19 39.27
CA THR A 25 -17.02 -12.83 40.67
C THR A 25 -15.77 -12.18 41.25
N ALA A 26 -15.93 -11.46 42.36
CA ALA A 26 -14.87 -10.67 42.99
C ALA A 26 -14.16 -9.78 41.94
N VAL A 27 -14.98 -9.08 41.14
CA VAL A 27 -14.49 -8.34 39.97
C VAL A 27 -13.55 -7.24 40.43
N PHE A 28 -14.00 -6.34 41.30
CA PHE A 28 -13.18 -5.21 41.73
C PHE A 28 -12.66 -5.38 43.17
N ASP A 29 -11.49 -4.80 43.44
CA ASP A 29 -10.95 -4.71 44.80
C ASP A 29 -11.94 -3.96 45.72
N GLN A 30 -12.01 -4.36 46.99
CA GLN A 30 -12.95 -3.77 47.97
C GLN A 30 -12.79 -2.25 48.15
N ASP A 31 -11.63 -1.71 47.81
CA ASP A 31 -11.35 -0.27 47.92
C ASP A 31 -11.91 0.54 46.72
N LEU A 32 -12.27 -0.11 45.62
CA LEU A 32 -12.81 0.53 44.42
C LEU A 32 -14.34 0.43 44.42
N ASP A 33 -15.02 1.50 44.80
CA ASP A 33 -16.47 1.60 44.77
C ASP A 33 -16.94 2.24 43.46
N LEU A 34 -17.59 1.45 42.59
CA LEU A 34 -18.02 1.86 41.25
C LEU A 34 -19.03 3.01 41.29
N ASP A 35 -19.75 3.17 42.40
CA ASP A 35 -20.73 4.23 42.57
C ASP A 35 -20.10 5.61 42.39
N ASN A 36 -18.82 5.75 42.67
CA ASN A 36 -18.11 7.02 42.55
C ASN A 36 -17.57 7.29 41.15
N TYR A 37 -17.93 6.46 40.17
CA TYR A 37 -17.41 6.52 38.81
C TYR A 37 -18.52 6.54 37.76
N ILE A 38 -18.25 7.28 36.68
CA ILE A 38 -18.89 7.10 35.39
C ILE A 38 -18.25 5.86 34.76
N VAL A 39 -19.07 4.86 34.43
CA VAL A 39 -18.65 3.59 33.84
C VAL A 39 -19.02 3.57 32.36
N ALA A 40 -18.03 3.39 31.49
CA ALA A 40 -18.24 3.21 30.05
C ALA A 40 -17.64 1.88 29.59
N GLY A 41 -18.48 1.00 29.04
CA GLY A 41 -18.05 -0.29 28.49
C GLY A 41 -17.79 -0.26 26.99
N ALA A 42 -16.72 -0.91 26.57
CA ALA A 42 -16.43 -1.12 25.15
C ALA A 42 -17.32 -2.25 24.58
N PRO A 43 -17.79 -2.12 23.33
CA PRO A 43 -18.64 -3.12 22.70
C PRO A 43 -17.95 -4.48 22.56
N TYR A 44 -18.74 -5.54 22.43
CA TYR A 44 -18.26 -6.91 22.25
C TYR A 44 -17.40 -7.39 23.44
N ALA A 45 -17.91 -7.23 24.66
CA ALA A 45 -17.24 -7.66 25.88
C ALA A 45 -15.80 -7.09 26.02
N GLY A 46 -15.61 -5.84 25.61
CA GLY A 46 -14.32 -5.15 25.67
C GLY A 46 -14.01 -4.62 27.07
N ALA A 47 -13.05 -3.71 27.16
CA ALA A 47 -12.63 -3.08 28.40
C ALA A 47 -13.68 -2.11 28.98
N LEU A 48 -13.56 -1.83 30.27
CA LEU A 48 -14.30 -0.80 31.00
C LEU A 48 -13.40 0.40 31.24
N ALA A 49 -13.91 1.61 31.01
CA ALA A 49 -13.28 2.85 31.44
C ALA A 49 -14.06 3.42 32.63
N LEU A 50 -13.32 3.77 33.68
CA LEU A 50 -13.82 4.35 34.91
C LEU A 50 -13.27 5.77 35.03
N TRP A 51 -14.18 6.74 35.05
CA TRP A 51 -13.85 8.14 35.33
C TRP A 51 -14.54 8.57 36.62
N ARG A 52 -13.83 9.26 37.50
CA ARG A 52 -14.40 9.71 38.77
C ARG A 52 -15.56 10.68 38.51
N ASP A 53 -16.70 10.41 39.13
CA ASP A 53 -17.86 11.28 39.07
C ASP A 53 -17.65 12.49 39.99
N ASP A 54 -17.38 13.65 39.40
CA ASP A 54 -17.14 14.90 40.12
C ASP A 54 -18.38 15.43 40.84
N THR A 55 -19.58 14.90 40.55
CA THR A 55 -20.83 15.26 41.25
C THR A 55 -20.93 14.57 42.62
N LYS A 56 -20.14 13.52 42.87
CA LYS A 56 -20.18 12.72 44.09
C LYS A 56 -19.04 13.11 45.04
N LEU A 57 -19.38 13.32 46.31
CA LEU A 57 -18.42 13.64 47.36
C LEU A 57 -17.79 12.38 47.94
N LEU A 58 -16.49 12.21 47.74
CA LEU A 58 -15.70 11.08 48.25
C LEU A 58 -14.91 11.48 49.50
N ALA A 59 -14.91 10.62 50.52
CA ALA A 59 -14.05 10.76 51.68
C ALA A 59 -12.57 10.57 51.30
N TYR A 60 -11.69 11.45 51.82
CA TYR A 60 -10.26 11.35 51.55
C TYR A 60 -9.67 10.07 52.13
N GLN A 61 -9.09 9.22 51.26
CA GLN A 61 -8.39 8.00 51.65
C GLN A 61 -6.86 8.23 51.63
N PRO A 62 -6.14 8.06 52.76
CA PRO A 62 -4.69 8.25 52.80
C PRO A 62 -3.96 7.21 51.93
N GLY A 63 -3.11 7.67 51.01
CA GLY A 63 -2.29 6.83 50.14
C GLY A 63 -2.75 6.74 48.67
N ARG A 64 -3.99 7.17 48.35
CA ARG A 64 -4.43 7.30 46.96
C ARG A 64 -3.96 8.62 46.34
N SER A 65 -3.47 8.54 45.10
CA SER A 65 -3.09 9.72 44.32
C SER A 65 -4.29 10.64 44.15
N ALA A 66 -4.14 11.91 44.51
CA ALA A 66 -5.17 12.94 44.30
C ALA A 66 -5.27 13.40 42.84
N LYS A 67 -4.37 12.92 41.95
CA LYS A 67 -4.39 13.30 40.54
C LYS A 67 -5.54 12.58 39.82
N PRO A 68 -6.36 13.28 39.02
CA PRO A 68 -7.40 12.64 38.24
C PRO A 68 -6.78 11.66 37.25
N ALA A 69 -7.43 10.51 37.08
CA ALA A 69 -7.03 9.52 36.11
C ALA A 69 -8.27 8.76 35.62
N ILE A 70 -8.19 8.30 34.38
CA ILE A 70 -9.17 7.39 33.78
C ILE A 70 -8.56 6.00 33.89
N ASP A 71 -9.22 5.12 34.65
CA ASP A 71 -8.74 3.77 34.85
C ASP A 71 -9.46 2.81 33.91
N ILE A 72 -8.69 1.97 33.23
CA ILE A 72 -9.20 0.99 32.27
C ILE A 72 -9.04 -0.42 32.85
N TYR A 73 -10.12 -1.17 32.88
CA TYR A 73 -10.21 -2.52 33.46
C TYR A 73 -10.73 -3.54 32.45
N SER A 74 -10.36 -4.82 32.60
CA SER A 74 -11.09 -5.91 31.95
C SER A 74 -12.44 -6.13 32.64
N LEU A 75 -13.34 -6.89 32.02
CA LEU A 75 -14.61 -7.28 32.65
C LEU A 75 -14.44 -8.25 33.83
N ALA A 76 -13.25 -8.87 33.96
CA ALA A 76 -12.86 -9.63 35.13
C ALA A 76 -12.18 -8.76 36.22
N GLY A 77 -12.15 -7.44 36.03
CA GLY A 77 -11.64 -6.44 36.97
C GLY A 77 -10.11 -6.39 37.13
N LYS A 78 -9.37 -6.99 36.19
CA LYS A 78 -7.93 -6.76 36.05
C LYS A 78 -7.70 -5.35 35.51
N LYS A 79 -6.99 -4.50 36.26
CA LYS A 79 -6.59 -3.17 35.77
C LYS A 79 -5.63 -3.31 34.59
N LEU A 80 -6.02 -2.81 33.43
CA LEU A 80 -5.25 -2.83 32.19
C LEU A 80 -4.34 -1.60 32.07
N ARG A 81 -4.88 -0.42 32.39
CA ARG A 81 -4.19 0.88 32.23
C ARG A 81 -4.76 1.91 33.19
N SER A 82 -3.97 2.95 33.48
CA SER A 82 -4.42 4.20 34.09
C SER A 82 -3.89 5.35 33.24
N ILE A 83 -4.76 6.25 32.80
CA ILE A 83 -4.43 7.42 31.98
C ILE A 83 -4.52 8.64 32.89
N PRO A 84 -3.40 9.29 33.26
CA PRO A 84 -3.43 10.54 34.00
C PRO A 84 -4.21 11.60 33.22
N TRP A 85 -5.07 12.35 33.89
CA TRP A 85 -5.93 13.33 33.25
C TRP A 85 -5.84 14.70 33.92
N ASP A 86 -5.39 15.70 33.17
CA ASP A 86 -5.32 17.11 33.58
C ASP A 86 -5.86 18.08 32.52
N ASN A 87 -6.52 17.56 31.48
CA ASN A 87 -6.93 18.30 30.29
C ASN A 87 -8.36 18.85 30.37
N GLY A 88 -8.80 19.22 31.57
CA GLY A 88 -10.11 19.81 31.82
C GLY A 88 -11.24 18.80 32.06
N THR A 89 -12.47 19.31 32.14
CA THR A 89 -13.65 18.52 32.49
C THR A 89 -14.13 17.67 31.32
N ILE A 90 -14.31 16.38 31.58
CA ILE A 90 -14.83 15.39 30.62
C ILE A 90 -16.35 15.52 30.51
N LYS A 91 -16.85 15.59 29.27
CA LYS A 91 -18.28 15.67 28.92
C LYS A 91 -18.80 14.41 28.23
N GLY A 92 -17.91 13.55 27.76
CA GLY A 92 -18.26 12.28 27.15
C GLY A 92 -17.12 11.28 27.28
N LEU A 93 -17.48 10.05 27.61
CA LEU A 93 -16.61 8.89 27.65
C LEU A 93 -17.27 7.79 26.82
N GLY A 94 -16.56 7.21 25.86
CA GLY A 94 -17.11 6.20 24.97
C GLY A 94 -16.04 5.37 24.30
N TRP A 95 -16.46 4.41 23.48
CA TRP A 95 -15.55 3.46 22.84
C TRP A 95 -15.87 3.32 21.35
N SER A 96 -14.83 3.09 20.55
CA SER A 96 -15.00 2.61 19.18
C SER A 96 -15.16 1.09 19.13
N GLU A 97 -15.58 0.57 17.97
CA GLU A 97 -15.63 -0.87 17.69
C GLU A 97 -14.25 -1.55 17.85
N ASP A 98 -13.16 -0.82 17.55
CA ASP A 98 -11.77 -1.27 17.68
C ASP A 98 -11.23 -1.23 19.12
N GLU A 99 -12.08 -1.03 20.14
CA GLU A 99 -11.69 -0.92 21.55
C GLU A 99 -10.73 0.27 21.81
N THR A 100 -10.95 1.39 21.10
CA THR A 100 -10.27 2.67 21.33
C THR A 100 -11.13 3.54 22.24
N LEU A 101 -10.56 4.08 23.31
CA LEU A 101 -11.25 4.94 24.27
C LEU A 101 -11.35 6.37 23.74
N LEU A 102 -12.54 6.93 23.77
CA LEU A 102 -12.86 8.28 23.29
C LEU A 102 -13.22 9.17 24.47
N ILE A 103 -12.55 10.31 24.57
CA ILE A 103 -12.76 11.28 25.65
C ILE A 103 -13.03 12.64 25.03
N VAL A 104 -14.15 13.25 25.40
CA VAL A 104 -14.56 14.57 24.90
C VAL A 104 -14.53 15.57 26.05
N THR A 105 -13.83 16.68 25.87
CA THR A 105 -13.73 17.75 26.85
C THR A 105 -14.74 18.86 26.62
N THR A 106 -14.90 19.71 27.62
CA THR A 106 -15.87 20.84 27.61
C THR A 106 -15.62 21.84 26.47
N ASP A 107 -14.39 22.02 26.01
CA ASP A 107 -14.02 22.92 24.91
C ASP A 107 -14.17 22.27 23.51
N GLY A 108 -14.63 21.02 23.43
CA GLY A 108 -14.80 20.29 22.18
C GLY A 108 -13.52 19.65 21.65
N THR A 109 -12.49 19.47 22.48
CA THR A 109 -11.37 18.58 22.14
C THR A 109 -11.78 17.12 22.33
N VAL A 110 -11.46 16.28 21.35
CA VAL A 110 -11.69 14.83 21.40
C VAL A 110 -10.34 14.13 21.36
N ARG A 111 -10.11 13.21 22.30
CA ARG A 111 -8.91 12.35 22.33
C ARG A 111 -9.29 10.88 22.19
N CYS A 112 -8.59 10.19 21.30
CA CYS A 112 -8.76 8.77 21.01
C CYS A 112 -7.54 8.02 21.52
N TYR A 113 -7.67 7.28 22.63
CA TYR A 113 -6.61 6.50 23.26
C TYR A 113 -6.72 5.02 22.89
N ASP A 114 -5.62 4.40 22.50
CA ASP A 114 -5.53 2.95 22.50
C ASP A 114 -5.28 2.41 23.92
N LEU A 115 -5.33 1.08 24.09
CA LEU A 115 -5.01 0.45 25.38
C LEU A 115 -3.52 0.55 25.76
N GLN A 116 -2.66 0.94 24.82
CA GLN A 116 -1.24 1.18 25.04
C GLN A 116 -0.98 2.55 25.70
N GLY A 117 -1.97 3.45 25.63
CA GLY A 117 -1.91 4.81 26.16
C GLY A 117 -1.49 5.85 25.11
N ASP A 118 -1.22 5.42 23.87
CA ASP A 118 -0.99 6.32 22.75
C ASP A 118 -2.32 6.95 22.34
N PHE A 119 -2.29 8.21 21.91
CA PHE A 119 -3.51 8.89 21.50
C PHE A 119 -3.34 9.78 20.28
N THR A 120 -4.46 9.94 19.58
CA THR A 120 -4.67 11.01 18.60
C THR A 120 -5.70 12.00 19.13
N GLN A 121 -5.69 13.22 18.60
CA GLN A 121 -6.65 14.25 19.03
C GLN A 121 -7.16 15.07 17.85
N PHE A 122 -8.39 15.53 17.96
CA PHE A 122 -9.02 16.47 17.04
C PHE A 122 -9.99 17.41 17.77
N SER A 123 -10.41 18.49 17.12
CA SER A 123 -11.42 19.42 17.67
C SER A 123 -12.73 19.27 16.93
N LEU A 124 -13.86 19.38 17.64
CA LEU A 124 -15.20 19.41 17.06
C LEU A 124 -15.45 20.67 16.21
N GLY A 125 -14.74 21.78 16.48
CA GLY A 125 -14.99 23.05 15.80
C GLY A 125 -16.44 23.54 15.98
N HIS A 126 -16.97 24.24 14.97
CA HIS A 126 -18.38 24.70 14.92
C HIS A 126 -18.88 25.47 16.16
N GLY A 127 -17.98 26.17 16.86
CA GLY A 127 -18.31 26.96 18.04
C GLY A 127 -18.32 26.17 19.35
N ALA A 128 -17.87 24.90 19.38
CA ALA A 128 -17.78 24.10 20.60
C ALA A 128 -16.89 24.75 21.68
N ASP A 129 -15.88 25.51 21.28
CA ASP A 129 -15.01 26.32 22.13
C ASP A 129 -15.75 27.49 22.81
N ASN A 130 -16.77 28.03 22.15
CA ASN A 130 -17.55 29.19 22.62
C ASN A 130 -18.80 28.78 23.42
N TYR A 131 -19.48 27.72 22.99
CA TYR A 131 -20.75 27.29 23.57
C TYR A 131 -20.61 26.11 24.53
N SER A 132 -19.41 25.51 24.61
CA SER A 132 -19.09 24.30 25.35
C SER A 132 -19.87 23.06 24.89
N VAL A 133 -19.25 21.89 25.08
CA VAL A 133 -19.93 20.60 24.91
C VAL A 133 -20.78 20.30 26.14
N GLU A 134 -22.04 19.96 25.93
CA GLU A 134 -22.96 19.58 26.98
C GLU A 134 -22.94 18.06 27.21
N SER A 135 -23.09 17.27 26.14
CA SER A 135 -23.05 15.81 26.19
C SER A 135 -22.71 15.20 24.83
N CYS A 136 -22.38 13.90 24.81
CA CYS A 136 -22.01 13.17 23.60
C CYS A 136 -22.69 11.79 23.53
N ARG A 137 -22.83 11.27 22.31
CA ARG A 137 -23.20 9.88 22.01
C ARG A 137 -22.24 9.31 20.98
N PHE A 138 -21.85 8.06 21.18
CA PHE A 138 -20.83 7.38 20.38
C PHE A 138 -21.46 6.17 19.68
N TYR A 139 -20.96 5.86 18.49
CA TYR A 139 -21.23 4.64 17.75
C TYR A 139 -19.92 4.12 17.16
N ASP A 140 -19.96 2.93 16.53
CA ASP A 140 -18.82 2.12 16.07
C ASP A 140 -17.62 2.93 15.55
N HIS A 141 -17.88 3.88 14.66
CA HIS A 141 -16.87 4.65 13.93
C HIS A 141 -16.97 6.17 14.12
N GLY A 142 -17.99 6.67 14.83
CA GLY A 142 -18.23 8.09 14.91
C GLY A 142 -19.09 8.51 16.10
N MET A 143 -19.29 9.81 16.24
CA MET A 143 -19.97 10.40 17.39
C MET A 143 -20.82 11.60 17.00
N VAL A 144 -21.73 11.98 17.90
CA VAL A 144 -22.44 13.24 17.88
C VAL A 144 -22.24 13.94 19.22
N ALA A 145 -22.00 15.25 19.18
CA ALA A 145 -21.91 16.11 20.35
C ALA A 145 -23.03 17.15 20.32
N LEU A 146 -23.68 17.33 21.47
CA LEU A 146 -24.63 18.42 21.73
C LEU A 146 -23.87 19.57 22.41
N LEU A 147 -23.98 20.77 21.85
CA LEU A 147 -23.36 21.98 22.39
C LEU A 147 -24.38 22.80 23.20
N GLY A 148 -23.90 23.64 24.12
CA GLY A 148 -24.76 24.44 25.02
C GLY A 148 -25.63 25.51 24.35
N ASN A 149 -25.52 25.70 23.03
CA ASN A 149 -26.43 26.51 22.22
C ASN A 149 -27.43 25.67 21.42
N ASN A 150 -27.65 24.41 21.83
CA ASN A 150 -28.51 23.45 21.14
C ASN A 150 -28.06 23.12 19.71
N SER A 151 -26.79 23.33 19.35
CA SER A 151 -26.27 22.84 18.07
C SER A 151 -25.70 21.43 18.20
N LEU A 152 -25.88 20.63 17.14
CA LEU A 152 -25.39 19.26 17.07
C LEU A 152 -24.22 19.18 16.08
N VAL A 153 -23.11 18.57 16.51
CA VAL A 153 -21.92 18.35 15.70
C VAL A 153 -21.66 16.85 15.57
N THR A 154 -21.63 16.35 14.34
CA THR A 154 -21.32 14.95 14.04
C THR A 154 -19.88 14.78 13.53
N VAL A 155 -19.26 13.66 13.91
CA VAL A 155 -17.98 13.18 13.38
C VAL A 155 -18.18 11.75 12.92
N SER A 156 -18.03 11.49 11.63
CA SER A 156 -18.37 10.18 11.04
C SER A 156 -17.24 9.15 11.09
N SER A 157 -16.01 9.57 11.42
CA SER A 157 -14.81 8.72 11.48
C SER A 157 -13.86 9.24 12.55
N TYR A 158 -13.34 8.37 13.41
CA TYR A 158 -12.31 8.72 14.38
C TYR A 158 -10.90 8.78 13.77
N THR A 159 -10.65 8.09 12.65
CA THR A 159 -9.35 8.04 11.98
C THR A 159 -9.15 9.22 11.03
N GLU A 160 -10.20 9.61 10.31
CA GLU A 160 -10.24 10.84 9.49
C GLU A 160 -11.36 11.77 10.00
N PRO A 161 -11.15 12.44 11.15
CA PRO A 161 -12.19 13.25 11.76
C PRO A 161 -12.53 14.47 10.90
N ARG A 162 -13.81 14.55 10.49
CA ARG A 162 -14.38 15.68 9.74
C ARG A 162 -15.67 16.15 10.42
N PRO A 163 -15.57 17.02 11.44
CA PRO A 163 -16.73 17.53 12.15
C PRO A 163 -17.66 18.33 11.24
N LYS A 164 -18.96 18.08 11.35
CA LYS A 164 -20.02 18.78 10.60
C LYS A 164 -21.18 19.13 11.53
N ALA A 165 -21.75 20.31 11.35
CA ALA A 165 -23.02 20.66 12.00
C ALA A 165 -24.17 19.89 11.35
N LEU A 166 -25.12 19.43 12.16
CA LEU A 166 -26.40 18.88 11.70
C LEU A 166 -27.44 20.00 11.50
N ALA A 167 -28.64 19.62 11.03
CA ALA A 167 -29.73 20.54 10.82
C ALA A 167 -30.08 21.32 12.10
N LYS A 168 -30.61 22.55 11.93
CA LYS A 168 -31.01 23.40 13.06
C LYS A 168 -32.21 22.79 13.76
N ILE A 169 -32.16 22.82 15.09
CA ILE A 169 -33.22 22.28 15.94
C ILE A 169 -34.05 23.41 16.57
N PRO A 170 -35.27 23.13 17.05
CA PRO A 170 -36.12 24.13 17.70
C PRO A 170 -35.45 24.78 18.93
N GLU A 171 -35.74 26.07 19.17
CA GLU A 171 -35.27 26.81 20.36
C GLU A 171 -36.10 26.44 21.61
N SER A 172 -36.03 25.18 22.02
CA SER A 172 -36.70 24.62 23.20
C SER A 172 -35.71 23.84 24.06
N GLU A 173 -36.11 23.53 25.30
CA GLU A 173 -35.31 22.68 26.20
C GLU A 173 -35.27 21.23 25.68
N ILE A 174 -34.07 20.65 25.65
CA ILE A 174 -33.87 19.25 25.27
C ILE A 174 -33.85 18.42 26.55
N HIS A 175 -34.87 17.59 26.74
CA HIS A 175 -35.00 16.80 27.97
C HIS A 175 -34.13 15.53 27.94
N ALA A 176 -33.97 14.94 26.75
CA ALA A 176 -33.21 13.70 26.54
C ALA A 176 -32.89 13.53 25.06
N TRP A 177 -31.82 12.79 24.75
CA TRP A 177 -31.49 12.49 23.37
C TRP A 177 -30.65 11.22 23.18
N SER A 178 -30.73 10.68 21.97
CA SER A 178 -29.96 9.52 21.52
C SER A 178 -29.70 9.57 20.02
N ILE A 179 -29.05 8.55 19.47
CA ILE A 179 -28.69 8.46 18.06
C ILE A 179 -29.06 7.11 17.47
N ILE A 180 -29.40 7.11 16.18
CA ILE A 180 -29.47 5.90 15.36
C ILE A 180 -28.19 5.85 14.52
N SER A 181 -27.42 4.78 14.68
CA SER A 181 -26.16 4.58 13.94
C SER A 181 -26.42 4.59 12.42
N PRO A 182 -25.51 5.16 11.60
CA PRO A 182 -25.60 5.12 10.14
C PRO A 182 -25.74 3.72 9.54
N ASN A 183 -25.33 2.68 10.27
CA ASN A 183 -25.46 1.29 9.87
C ASN A 183 -26.92 0.80 9.86
N HIS A 184 -27.82 1.54 10.51
CA HIS A 184 -29.22 1.19 10.68
C HIS A 184 -30.20 2.18 10.04
N THR A 185 -29.70 3.26 9.44
CA THR A 185 -30.51 4.26 8.73
C THR A 185 -30.52 3.99 7.22
N LEU A 186 -31.61 4.35 6.55
CA LEU A 186 -31.73 4.24 5.08
C LEU A 186 -30.81 5.23 4.36
N SER A 187 -30.62 6.40 4.95
CA SER A 187 -29.79 7.50 4.47
C SER A 187 -28.28 7.19 4.57
N ARG A 188 -27.89 6.21 5.40
CA ARG A 188 -26.51 5.95 5.83
C ARG A 188 -25.84 7.17 6.46
N SER A 189 -26.63 8.07 7.02
CA SER A 189 -26.20 9.15 7.91
C SER A 189 -26.69 8.88 9.32
N VAL A 190 -26.01 9.47 10.30
CA VAL A 190 -26.48 9.43 11.69
C VAL A 190 -27.76 10.24 11.80
N GLU A 191 -28.74 9.69 12.51
CA GLU A 191 -29.99 10.37 12.84
C GLU A 191 -30.02 10.59 14.35
N VAL A 192 -30.35 11.80 14.80
CA VAL A 192 -30.39 12.18 16.22
C VAL A 192 -31.84 12.28 16.66
N LEU A 193 -32.18 11.61 17.75
CA LEU A 193 -33.51 11.64 18.38
C LEU A 193 -33.49 12.61 19.56
N LEU A 194 -34.34 13.63 19.53
CA LEU A 194 -34.41 14.67 20.57
C LEU A 194 -35.79 14.69 21.22
N SER A 195 -35.85 14.53 22.55
CA SER A 195 -37.04 14.79 23.36
C SER A 195 -37.19 16.28 23.58
N VAL A 196 -38.23 16.87 22.98
CA VAL A 196 -38.54 18.31 23.09
C VAL A 196 -40.03 18.46 23.34
N ASP A 197 -40.40 19.23 24.38
CA ASP A 197 -41.78 19.44 24.79
C ASP A 197 -42.55 18.13 25.02
N LYS A 198 -43.48 17.76 24.13
CA LYS A 198 -44.29 16.53 24.24
C LYS A 198 -44.02 15.50 23.14
N THR A 199 -42.98 15.71 22.34
CA THR A 199 -42.71 14.93 21.14
C THR A 199 -41.23 14.59 20.99
N VAL A 200 -40.90 13.85 19.92
CA VAL A 200 -39.53 13.54 19.52
C VAL A 200 -39.26 14.13 18.15
N TYR A 201 -38.15 14.83 18.01
CA TYR A 201 -37.61 15.28 16.73
C TYR A 201 -36.55 14.31 16.23
N VAL A 202 -36.55 14.04 14.93
CA VAL A 202 -35.47 13.32 14.23
C VAL A 202 -34.67 14.33 13.43
N VAL A 203 -33.36 14.40 13.68
CA VAL A 203 -32.46 15.39 13.10
C VAL A 203 -31.35 14.67 12.34
N ASP A 204 -31.17 15.02 11.07
CA ASP A 204 -30.06 14.55 10.26
C ASP A 204 -29.21 15.73 9.74
N ALA A 205 -28.43 15.51 8.69
CA ALA A 205 -27.56 16.54 8.12
C ALA A 205 -28.34 17.66 7.39
N THR A 206 -29.58 17.41 6.95
CA THR A 206 -30.37 18.30 6.11
C THR A 206 -31.63 18.80 6.79
N ASP A 207 -32.33 17.94 7.50
CA ASP A 207 -33.68 18.18 7.99
C ASP A 207 -33.82 17.88 9.50
N CYS A 208 -34.85 18.51 10.08
CA CYS A 208 -35.27 18.32 11.47
C CYS A 208 -36.79 18.14 11.45
N GLU A 209 -37.25 16.92 11.73
CA GLU A 209 -38.64 16.51 11.57
C GLU A 209 -39.27 16.13 12.90
N ASP A 210 -40.44 16.70 13.20
CA ASP A 210 -41.27 16.29 14.34
C ASP A 210 -42.00 14.98 14.04
N ARG A 211 -42.01 14.05 15.00
CA ARG A 211 -42.72 12.76 14.92
C ARG A 211 -44.14 12.80 15.52
N PHE A 212 -44.57 13.95 16.04
CA PHE A 212 -45.94 14.22 16.51
C PHE A 212 -46.47 13.18 17.50
N LEU A 213 -45.66 12.80 18.50
CA LEU A 213 -46.03 11.75 19.46
C LEU A 213 -47.05 12.21 20.50
N ASP A 214 -46.99 13.47 20.94
CA ASP A 214 -47.87 14.13 21.92
C ASP A 214 -48.04 13.43 23.29
N ILE A 215 -47.04 12.65 23.70
CA ILE A 215 -47.07 11.84 24.94
C ILE A 215 -45.86 12.10 25.87
N GLY A 216 -44.94 13.00 25.50
CA GLY A 216 -43.80 13.41 26.32
C GLY A 216 -44.15 14.45 27.41
N PRO A 217 -43.15 15.09 28.04
CA PRO A 217 -41.71 14.97 27.78
C PRO A 217 -41.10 13.64 28.21
N PHE A 218 -40.07 13.23 27.49
CA PHE A 218 -39.27 12.04 27.83
C PHE A 218 -37.99 12.45 28.56
N SER A 219 -37.74 11.86 29.71
CA SER A 219 -36.51 12.04 30.50
C SER A 219 -35.37 11.16 30.00
N HIS A 220 -35.68 10.09 29.26
CA HIS A 220 -34.67 9.22 28.64
C HIS A 220 -35.12 8.78 27.25
N ILE A 221 -34.16 8.68 26.35
CA ILE A 221 -34.30 8.08 25.02
C ILE A 221 -33.12 7.14 24.83
N SER A 222 -33.38 5.89 24.45
CA SER A 222 -32.34 4.98 23.97
C SER A 222 -32.82 4.22 22.73
N VAL A 223 -31.86 3.82 21.91
CA VAL A 223 -32.08 3.08 20.67
C VAL A 223 -31.51 1.68 20.84
N SER A 224 -32.22 0.66 20.37
CA SER A 224 -31.74 -0.71 20.45
C SER A 224 -30.42 -0.87 19.68
N PRO A 225 -29.49 -1.72 20.13
CA PRO A 225 -28.23 -2.01 19.44
C PRO A 225 -28.35 -2.45 17.98
N ASP A 226 -29.50 -2.94 17.54
CA ASP A 226 -29.79 -3.30 16.14
C ASP A 226 -30.48 -2.17 15.35
N GLY A 227 -30.72 -1.01 15.99
CA GLY A 227 -31.33 0.19 15.44
C GLY A 227 -32.83 0.09 15.13
N ARG A 228 -33.50 -0.99 15.54
CA ARG A 228 -34.90 -1.26 15.16
C ARG A 228 -35.93 -0.60 16.06
N TYR A 229 -35.60 -0.38 17.33
CA TYR A 229 -36.56 0.04 18.34
C TYR A 229 -36.00 1.20 19.17
N VAL A 230 -36.91 1.98 19.75
CA VAL A 230 -36.62 3.14 20.60
C VAL A 230 -37.41 2.99 21.90
N ASN A 231 -36.73 3.19 23.02
CA ASN A 231 -37.30 3.13 24.36
C ASN A 231 -37.36 4.57 24.89
N LEU A 232 -38.59 5.08 25.01
CA LEU A 232 -38.87 6.45 25.43
C LEU A 232 -39.45 6.42 26.84
N TYR A 233 -38.69 6.85 27.84
CA TYR A 233 -39.16 6.91 29.22
C TYR A 233 -39.71 8.29 29.53
N ALA A 234 -41.01 8.38 29.76
CA ALA A 234 -41.73 9.61 30.04
C ALA A 234 -41.63 9.99 31.52
N VAL A 235 -41.69 11.30 31.81
CA VAL A 235 -41.63 11.84 33.18
C VAL A 235 -42.79 11.38 34.09
N ASN A 236 -43.82 10.76 33.51
CA ASN A 236 -44.96 10.19 34.22
C ASN A 236 -44.71 8.76 34.73
N GLY A 237 -43.50 8.22 34.56
CA GLY A 237 -43.13 6.87 35.01
C GLY A 237 -43.38 5.76 33.98
N LYS A 238 -43.71 6.11 32.73
CA LYS A 238 -44.06 5.15 31.69
C LYS A 238 -43.00 5.04 30.62
N ALA A 239 -42.66 3.81 30.25
CA ALA A 239 -41.81 3.49 29.12
C ALA A 239 -42.64 3.17 27.89
N HIS A 240 -42.33 3.82 26.77
CA HIS A 240 -42.96 3.57 25.49
C HIS A 240 -41.94 2.96 24.53
N VAL A 241 -42.17 1.72 24.12
CA VAL A 241 -41.32 1.01 23.16
C VAL A 241 -41.94 1.14 21.77
N ILE A 242 -41.22 1.78 20.86
CA ILE A 242 -41.70 2.17 19.52
C ILE A 242 -40.68 1.70 18.47
N SER A 243 -41.12 1.42 17.25
CA SER A 243 -40.21 1.25 16.11
C SER A 243 -39.38 2.52 15.85
N SER A 244 -38.16 2.36 15.35
CA SER A 244 -37.25 3.51 15.11
C SER A 244 -37.69 4.45 13.99
N ASP A 245 -38.58 4.00 13.10
CA ASP A 245 -39.26 4.85 12.13
C ASP A 245 -40.49 5.58 12.69
N PHE A 246 -40.84 5.32 13.97
CA PHE A 246 -41.99 5.85 14.71
C PHE A 246 -43.35 5.48 14.11
N GLN A 247 -43.43 4.45 13.26
CA GLN A 247 -44.69 4.01 12.65
C GLN A 247 -45.51 3.08 13.55
N GLU A 248 -44.85 2.29 14.39
CA GLU A 248 -45.49 1.27 15.21
C GLU A 248 -45.15 1.46 16.70
N ARG A 249 -46.17 1.67 17.53
CA ARG A 249 -46.04 1.63 18.99
C ARG A 249 -46.22 0.18 19.43
N LEU A 250 -45.14 -0.45 19.88
CA LEU A 250 -45.13 -1.89 20.21
C LEU A 250 -45.86 -2.15 21.52
N PHE A 251 -45.45 -1.45 22.59
CA PHE A 251 -46.14 -1.50 23.88
C PHE A 251 -45.77 -0.32 24.78
N GLU A 252 -46.57 -0.14 25.83
CA GLU A 252 -46.34 0.78 26.94
C GLU A 252 -46.19 -0.05 28.21
N HIS A 253 -45.26 0.34 29.08
CA HIS A 253 -45.03 -0.29 30.38
C HIS A 253 -45.01 0.77 31.48
N ASP A 254 -45.80 0.56 32.53
CA ASP A 254 -45.78 1.40 33.72
C ASP A 254 -44.76 0.82 34.72
N SER A 255 -43.77 1.62 35.10
CA SER A 255 -42.73 1.15 36.04
C SER A 255 -43.17 1.10 37.49
N ASP A 256 -44.38 1.58 37.82
CA ASP A 256 -44.89 1.71 39.19
C ASP A 256 -43.96 2.52 40.13
N SER A 257 -43.03 3.30 39.57
CA SER A 257 -42.02 4.08 40.30
C SER A 257 -42.17 5.57 40.00
N GLN A 258 -42.02 6.38 41.06
CA GLN A 258 -41.97 7.85 40.96
C GLN A 258 -40.53 8.35 40.80
N THR A 259 -39.54 7.48 40.99
CA THR A 259 -38.13 7.81 40.85
C THR A 259 -37.70 7.50 39.42
N PRO A 260 -37.13 8.46 38.67
CA PRO A 260 -36.65 8.18 37.32
C PRO A 260 -35.54 7.11 37.37
N PRO A 261 -35.51 6.18 36.40
CA PRO A 261 -34.47 5.18 36.32
C PRO A 261 -33.12 5.81 36.01
N LEU A 262 -32.05 5.11 36.41
CA LEU A 262 -30.68 5.50 36.09
C LEU A 262 -30.31 5.08 34.66
N TYR A 263 -30.83 3.94 34.22
CA TYR A 263 -30.58 3.37 32.91
C TYR A 263 -31.90 3.07 32.20
N VAL A 264 -32.03 3.52 30.96
CA VAL A 264 -33.08 3.12 30.02
C VAL A 264 -32.35 2.55 28.82
N GLU A 265 -32.18 1.25 28.81
CA GLU A 265 -31.22 0.54 27.97
C GLU A 265 -31.87 -0.69 27.32
N TRP A 266 -31.06 -1.55 26.72
CA TRP A 266 -31.49 -2.70 25.96
C TRP A 266 -30.73 -3.98 26.34
N CYS A 267 -31.44 -5.09 26.36
CA CYS A 267 -30.91 -6.44 26.40
C CYS A 267 -31.07 -7.06 25.00
N GLY A 268 -30.09 -6.88 24.13
CA GLY A 268 -30.25 -7.15 22.71
C GLY A 268 -31.33 -6.26 22.10
N SER A 269 -32.43 -6.83 21.61
CA SER A 269 -33.57 -6.06 21.07
C SER A 269 -34.74 -5.92 22.06
N ASP A 270 -34.55 -6.33 23.32
CA ASP A 270 -35.57 -6.31 24.37
C ASP A 270 -35.31 -5.15 25.33
N ALA A 271 -36.36 -4.38 25.66
CA ALA A 271 -36.22 -3.16 26.44
C ALA A 271 -35.91 -3.46 27.92
N LEU A 272 -35.01 -2.65 28.49
CA LEU A 272 -34.53 -2.78 29.86
C LEU A 272 -34.58 -1.43 30.56
N ILE A 273 -34.99 -1.42 31.82
CA ILE A 273 -34.93 -0.25 32.70
C ILE A 273 -34.22 -0.66 33.98
N ALA A 274 -33.33 0.18 34.50
CA ALA A 274 -32.66 -0.10 35.77
C ALA A 274 -32.54 1.12 36.68
N TRP A 275 -32.66 0.87 37.98
CA TRP A 275 -32.34 1.76 39.09
C TRP A 275 -31.01 1.35 39.71
N GLU A 276 -30.67 1.92 40.88
CA GLU A 276 -29.42 1.64 41.57
C GLU A 276 -29.31 0.15 41.98
N ASP A 277 -30.41 -0.45 42.42
CA ASP A 277 -30.49 -1.77 43.03
C ASP A 277 -31.43 -2.75 42.30
N GLU A 278 -32.09 -2.33 41.22
CA GLU A 278 -33.03 -3.18 40.47
C GLU A 278 -32.86 -3.04 38.96
N VAL A 279 -32.91 -4.17 38.24
CA VAL A 279 -32.89 -4.24 36.77
C VAL A 279 -34.15 -4.95 36.29
N HIS A 280 -34.90 -4.31 35.40
CA HIS A 280 -36.19 -4.79 34.92
C HIS A 280 -36.13 -4.99 33.39
N ILE A 281 -36.40 -6.20 32.93
CA ILE A 281 -36.74 -6.45 31.52
C ILE A 281 -38.25 -6.22 31.36
N ILE A 282 -38.61 -5.34 30.44
CA ILE A 282 -40.00 -4.95 30.23
C ILE A 282 -40.55 -5.58 28.96
N GLY A 283 -41.80 -6.02 29.01
CA GLY A 283 -42.53 -6.60 27.89
C GLY A 283 -43.93 -6.01 27.73
N PRO A 284 -44.72 -6.52 26.78
CA PRO A 284 -46.06 -6.03 26.53
C PRO A 284 -47.01 -6.26 27.72
N GLY A 285 -47.83 -5.25 28.02
CA GLY A 285 -48.74 -5.25 29.17
C GLY A 285 -47.99 -5.13 30.50
N ASP A 286 -48.47 -5.82 31.53
CA ASP A 286 -47.84 -5.85 32.86
C ASP A 286 -46.75 -6.95 32.96
N SER A 287 -46.22 -7.40 31.83
CA SER A 287 -45.19 -8.45 31.80
C SER A 287 -43.82 -7.83 32.02
N SER A 288 -43.20 -8.10 33.17
CA SER A 288 -41.80 -7.75 33.43
C SER A 288 -41.11 -8.86 34.23
N SER A 289 -39.77 -8.87 34.20
CA SER A 289 -38.96 -9.62 35.14
C SER A 289 -37.94 -8.70 35.80
N SER A 290 -37.78 -8.84 37.11
CA SER A 290 -36.97 -7.95 37.93
C SER A 290 -35.84 -8.71 38.62
N TYR A 291 -34.62 -8.17 38.51
CA TYR A 291 -33.41 -8.65 39.15
C TYR A 291 -32.99 -7.65 40.23
N ILE A 292 -32.99 -8.08 41.48
CA ILE A 292 -32.73 -7.24 42.65
C ILE A 292 -31.29 -7.44 43.14
N TYR A 293 -30.63 -6.35 43.52
CA TYR A 293 -29.25 -6.27 44.00
C TYR A 293 -29.21 -5.62 45.40
N ASP A 294 -29.33 -6.44 46.44
CA ASP A 294 -29.50 -5.97 47.83
C ASP A 294 -28.27 -5.27 48.45
N SER A 295 -27.07 -5.45 47.89
CA SER A 295 -25.81 -5.06 48.53
C SER A 295 -24.83 -4.31 47.63
N THR A 296 -25.15 -4.16 46.35
CA THR A 296 -24.28 -3.53 45.35
C THR A 296 -25.12 -2.77 44.35
N ARG A 297 -24.58 -1.66 43.82
CA ARG A 297 -25.23 -0.99 42.70
C ARG A 297 -24.87 -1.63 41.38
N VAL A 298 -25.82 -1.58 40.45
CA VAL A 298 -25.69 -2.15 39.12
C VAL A 298 -25.48 -1.09 38.06
N HIS A 299 -24.47 -1.31 37.22
CA HIS A 299 -24.23 -0.56 36.00
C HIS A 299 -24.63 -1.43 34.80
N VAL A 300 -25.38 -0.85 33.87
CA VAL A 300 -25.88 -1.55 32.69
C VAL A 300 -25.13 -1.09 31.45
N ILE A 301 -24.64 -2.03 30.65
CA ILE A 301 -24.09 -1.78 29.33
C ILE A 301 -24.82 -2.66 28.32
N SER A 302 -25.50 -2.03 27.37
CA SER A 302 -26.18 -2.73 26.27
C SER A 302 -25.20 -3.33 25.28
N GLU A 303 -25.48 -4.56 24.86
CA GLU A 303 -24.75 -5.29 23.83
C GLU A 303 -25.74 -5.80 22.78
N HIS A 304 -25.24 -6.19 21.61
CA HIS A 304 -26.10 -6.59 20.50
C HIS A 304 -27.02 -7.79 20.83
N ASP A 305 -26.56 -8.71 21.67
CA ASP A 305 -27.24 -9.97 21.99
C ASP A 305 -27.66 -10.08 23.46
N GLY A 306 -27.51 -9.02 24.24
CA GLY A 306 -27.87 -9.01 25.66
C GLY A 306 -27.50 -7.70 26.35
N ALA A 307 -27.35 -7.75 27.67
CA ALA A 307 -26.87 -6.65 28.49
C ALA A 307 -25.83 -7.16 29.51
N ARG A 308 -24.78 -6.40 29.73
CA ARG A 308 -23.81 -6.63 30.81
C ARG A 308 -24.29 -5.89 32.05
N LEU A 309 -24.41 -6.62 33.14
CA LEU A 309 -24.73 -6.08 34.46
C LEU A 309 -23.46 -6.15 35.31
N ILE A 310 -22.96 -4.99 35.70
CA ILE A 310 -21.66 -4.85 36.37
C ILE A 310 -21.89 -4.24 37.73
N THR A 311 -21.41 -4.93 38.73
CA THR A 311 -21.38 -4.48 40.12
C THR A 311 -19.95 -4.55 40.62
N ASN A 312 -19.71 -4.09 41.85
CA ASN A 312 -18.43 -4.26 42.53
C ASN A 312 -17.98 -5.73 42.60
N ASP A 313 -18.92 -6.64 42.82
CA ASP A 313 -18.65 -8.05 43.10
C ASP A 313 -18.83 -8.96 41.88
N PHE A 314 -19.69 -8.59 40.94
CA PHE A 314 -20.15 -9.48 39.86
C PHE A 314 -20.13 -8.80 38.49
N CYS A 315 -19.73 -9.57 37.48
CA CYS A 315 -19.99 -9.28 36.07
C CYS A 315 -20.92 -10.36 35.55
N GLU A 316 -22.14 -9.98 35.18
CA GLU A 316 -23.20 -10.87 34.74
C GLU A 316 -23.65 -10.52 33.31
N PHE A 317 -24.18 -11.51 32.60
CA PHE A 317 -24.74 -11.34 31.27
C PHE A 317 -26.21 -11.72 31.28
N LEU A 318 -27.07 -10.73 31.06
CA LEU A 318 -28.49 -10.93 30.87
C LEU A 318 -28.74 -11.03 29.36
N GLU A 319 -29.41 -12.10 28.93
CA GLU A 319 -29.75 -12.30 27.52
C GLU A 319 -31.14 -12.92 27.37
N ARG A 320 -31.77 -12.65 26.23
CA ARG A 320 -32.90 -13.47 25.79
C ARG A 320 -32.37 -14.84 25.41
N VAL A 321 -32.94 -15.89 26.00
CA VAL A 321 -32.53 -17.27 25.75
C VAL A 321 -32.61 -17.57 24.25
N PRO A 322 -31.50 -17.97 23.60
CA PRO A 322 -31.50 -18.27 22.17
C PRO A 322 -32.46 -19.39 21.80
N ARG A 323 -33.00 -19.35 20.58
CA ARG A 323 -33.97 -20.33 20.09
C ARG A 323 -33.45 -21.77 20.18
N ASP A 324 -32.22 -22.04 19.75
CA ASP A 324 -31.65 -23.39 19.79
C ASP A 324 -31.51 -23.91 21.23
N THR A 325 -31.15 -23.02 22.15
CA THR A 325 -31.09 -23.30 23.59
C THR A 325 -32.50 -23.59 24.14
N ILE A 326 -33.53 -22.86 23.71
CA ILE A 326 -34.93 -23.17 24.05
C ILE A 326 -35.35 -24.52 23.47
N GLU A 327 -35.02 -24.85 22.22
CA GLU A 327 -35.42 -26.13 21.63
C GLU A 327 -34.74 -27.31 22.34
N VAL A 328 -33.46 -27.21 22.66
CA VAL A 328 -32.70 -28.26 23.35
C VAL A 328 -33.13 -28.40 24.79
N PHE A 329 -33.16 -27.28 25.52
CA PHE A 329 -33.40 -27.35 26.93
C PHE A 329 -34.87 -27.35 27.23
N GLY A 330 -35.72 -26.52 26.60
CA GLY A 330 -37.19 -26.25 26.67
C GLY A 330 -38.17 -27.19 27.41
N GLN A 331 -39.36 -26.69 27.77
CA GLN A 331 -40.29 -27.41 28.66
C GLN A 331 -40.51 -28.87 28.25
N ALA A 332 -40.58 -29.78 29.24
CA ALA A 332 -40.68 -31.22 28.99
C ALA A 332 -41.94 -31.62 28.19
N SER A 333 -42.96 -30.76 28.18
CA SER A 333 -44.17 -30.89 27.34
C SER A 333 -43.91 -30.69 25.84
N ASP A 334 -42.84 -29.98 25.49
CA ASP A 334 -42.40 -29.65 24.14
C ASP A 334 -41.16 -30.48 23.79
N SER A 335 -41.28 -31.81 23.85
CA SER A 335 -40.19 -32.75 23.53
C SER A 335 -39.72 -32.59 22.08
N SER A 336 -38.82 -31.63 21.87
CA SER A 336 -38.20 -31.37 20.58
C SER A 336 -37.26 -32.52 20.22
N PRO A 337 -37.00 -32.75 18.92
CA PRO A 337 -35.99 -33.72 18.49
C PRO A 337 -34.62 -33.51 19.14
N ALA A 338 -34.22 -32.25 19.40
CA ALA A 338 -32.94 -31.91 20.02
C ALA A 338 -32.91 -32.21 21.53
N SER A 339 -34.02 -31.95 22.24
CA SER A 339 -34.18 -32.34 23.65
C SER A 339 -34.12 -33.86 23.81
N ILE A 340 -34.81 -34.61 22.95
CA ILE A 340 -34.79 -36.08 22.97
C ILE A 340 -33.39 -36.61 22.65
N LEU A 341 -32.65 -35.97 21.73
CA LEU A 341 -31.26 -36.33 21.42
C LEU A 341 -30.33 -36.12 22.64
N LEU A 342 -30.51 -35.04 23.39
CA LEU A 342 -29.78 -34.78 24.63
C LEU A 342 -30.11 -35.84 25.70
N ASP A 343 -31.39 -36.20 25.85
CA ASP A 343 -31.83 -37.26 26.76
C ASP A 343 -31.31 -38.64 26.34
N ALA A 344 -31.22 -38.90 25.03
CA ALA A 344 -30.65 -40.13 24.48
C ALA A 344 -29.18 -40.31 24.90
N VAL A 345 -28.41 -39.22 24.95
CA VAL A 345 -27.04 -39.27 25.51
C VAL A 345 -27.04 -39.53 27.01
N GLY A 346 -28.00 -38.96 27.76
CA GLY A 346 -28.16 -39.31 29.17
C GLY A 346 -28.45 -40.81 29.38
N GLN A 347 -29.32 -41.41 28.56
CA GLN A 347 -29.59 -42.86 28.59
C GLN A 347 -28.38 -43.68 28.15
N LEU A 348 -27.62 -43.20 27.16
CA LEU A 348 -26.40 -43.85 26.69
C LEU A 348 -25.33 -43.88 27.80
N GLU A 349 -25.18 -42.79 28.56
CA GLU A 349 -24.29 -42.73 29.71
C GLU A 349 -24.69 -43.66 30.85
N LEU A 350 -26.00 -43.98 30.96
CA LEU A 350 -26.54 -44.98 31.87
C LEU A 350 -26.49 -46.41 31.31
N GLU A 351 -25.86 -46.63 30.15
CA GLU A 351 -25.81 -47.92 29.44
C GLU A 351 -27.21 -48.53 29.17
N SER A 352 -28.21 -47.66 29.03
CA SER A 352 -29.61 -48.03 28.86
C SER A 352 -29.95 -48.24 27.37
N PRO A 353 -30.63 -49.34 27.00
CA PRO A 353 -31.05 -49.58 25.61
C PRO A 353 -32.05 -48.55 25.10
N LYS A 354 -32.69 -47.78 26.00
CA LYS A 354 -33.62 -46.68 25.67
C LYS A 354 -32.97 -45.59 24.81
N ALA A 355 -31.65 -45.49 24.80
CA ALA A 355 -30.93 -44.57 23.93
C ALA A 355 -31.24 -44.83 22.44
N ASP A 356 -31.32 -46.10 22.02
CA ASP A 356 -31.67 -46.45 20.63
C ASP A 356 -33.15 -46.15 20.34
N ASP A 357 -34.05 -46.45 21.28
CA ASP A 357 -35.48 -46.11 21.16
C ASP A 357 -35.69 -44.60 20.90
N TYR A 358 -34.95 -43.75 21.62
CA TYR A 358 -35.01 -42.29 21.46
C TYR A 358 -34.44 -41.84 20.11
N ILE A 359 -33.37 -42.46 19.63
CA ILE A 359 -32.81 -42.18 18.30
C ILE A 359 -33.78 -42.59 17.19
N GLN A 360 -34.41 -43.77 17.28
CA GLN A 360 -35.40 -44.20 16.29
C GLN A 360 -36.62 -43.25 16.28
N LEU A 361 -37.04 -42.75 17.46
CA LEU A 361 -38.14 -41.80 17.60
C LEU A 361 -37.87 -40.50 16.81
N ILE A 362 -36.65 -39.97 16.86
CA ILE A 362 -36.28 -38.69 16.21
C ILE A 362 -35.62 -38.85 14.85
N ARG A 363 -35.43 -40.08 14.36
CA ARG A 363 -34.72 -40.38 13.11
C ARG A 363 -35.12 -39.50 11.91
N PRO A 364 -36.40 -39.16 11.68
CA PRO A 364 -36.79 -38.28 10.57
C PRO A 364 -36.22 -36.85 10.67
N ASN A 365 -35.97 -36.36 11.88
CA ASN A 365 -35.54 -34.99 12.17
C ASN A 365 -34.14 -34.94 12.80
N LEU A 366 -33.39 -36.05 12.76
CA LEU A 366 -32.13 -36.20 13.49
C LEU A 366 -31.06 -35.22 13.00
N THR A 367 -30.98 -34.92 11.70
CA THR A 367 -30.06 -33.90 11.17
C THR A 367 -30.29 -32.55 11.83
N GLY A 368 -31.53 -32.06 11.84
CA GLY A 368 -31.87 -30.80 12.50
C GLY A 368 -31.61 -30.84 14.01
N ALA A 369 -31.90 -31.96 14.67
CA ALA A 369 -31.60 -32.13 16.10
C ALA A 369 -30.10 -32.01 16.41
N VAL A 370 -29.25 -32.58 15.56
CA VAL A 370 -27.79 -32.48 15.68
C VAL A 370 -27.37 -31.01 15.50
N ASP A 371 -27.86 -30.33 14.47
CA ASP A 371 -27.52 -28.93 14.20
C ASP A 371 -27.96 -28.01 15.34
N THR A 372 -29.18 -28.20 15.88
CA THR A 372 -29.68 -27.46 17.05
C THR A 372 -28.80 -27.72 18.29
N CYS A 373 -28.38 -28.97 18.55
CA CYS A 373 -27.45 -29.27 19.64
C CYS A 373 -26.08 -28.59 19.45
N VAL A 374 -25.55 -28.53 18.22
CA VAL A 374 -24.29 -27.83 17.90
C VAL A 374 -24.45 -26.32 18.16
N ASN A 375 -25.50 -25.70 17.65
CA ASN A 375 -25.75 -24.28 17.82
C ASN A 375 -25.98 -23.92 19.30
N ALA A 376 -26.79 -24.70 20.02
CA ALA A 376 -27.01 -24.52 21.45
C ALA A 376 -25.69 -24.62 22.24
N ALA A 377 -24.77 -25.53 21.86
CA ALA A 377 -23.47 -25.63 22.51
C ALA A 377 -22.68 -24.32 22.41
N GLY A 378 -22.73 -23.64 21.26
CA GLY A 378 -22.11 -22.32 21.07
C GLY A 378 -22.67 -21.24 22.00
N ARG A 379 -23.96 -21.32 22.33
CA ARG A 379 -24.65 -20.34 23.19
C ARG A 379 -24.37 -20.54 24.67
N GLU A 380 -23.87 -21.69 25.09
CA GLU A 380 -23.57 -21.94 26.51
C GLU A 380 -22.22 -21.36 26.94
N PHE A 381 -22.19 -20.77 28.13
CA PHE A 381 -20.94 -20.34 28.78
C PHE A 381 -20.31 -21.46 29.63
N ASP A 382 -21.11 -22.36 30.20
CA ASP A 382 -20.62 -23.47 31.01
C ASP A 382 -20.06 -24.59 30.13
N THR A 383 -18.78 -24.90 30.36
CA THR A 383 -18.07 -25.98 29.67
C THR A 383 -18.69 -27.36 29.88
N HIS A 384 -19.43 -27.58 30.97
CA HIS A 384 -20.18 -28.81 31.21
C HIS A 384 -21.25 -29.00 30.14
N TRP A 385 -22.11 -27.99 29.96
CA TRP A 385 -23.21 -28.04 29.00
C TRP A 385 -22.71 -28.02 27.55
N GLN A 386 -21.68 -27.23 27.24
CA GLN A 386 -21.03 -27.26 25.93
C GLN A 386 -20.60 -28.69 25.55
N LYS A 387 -19.90 -29.39 26.44
CA LYS A 387 -19.43 -30.78 26.19
C LYS A 387 -20.59 -31.76 26.05
N ARG A 388 -21.61 -31.63 26.89
CA ARG A 388 -22.77 -32.53 26.88
C ARG A 388 -23.58 -32.38 25.58
N LEU A 389 -23.75 -31.16 25.10
CA LEU A 389 -24.42 -30.85 23.83
C LEU A 389 -23.62 -31.33 22.62
N LEU A 390 -22.30 -31.09 22.60
CA LEU A 390 -21.44 -31.63 21.54
C LEU A 390 -21.40 -33.16 21.55
N LYS A 391 -21.52 -33.80 22.72
CA LYS A 391 -21.66 -35.27 22.82
C LYS A 391 -22.98 -35.74 22.23
N ALA A 392 -24.09 -35.02 22.47
CA ALA A 392 -25.39 -35.27 21.84
C ALA A 392 -25.34 -35.15 20.32
N ALA A 393 -24.77 -34.07 19.80
CA ALA A 393 -24.54 -33.89 18.38
C ALA A 393 -23.64 -34.99 17.79
N SER A 394 -22.55 -35.34 18.47
CA SER A 394 -21.64 -36.42 18.02
C SER A 394 -22.32 -37.79 18.00
N PHE A 395 -23.21 -38.07 18.96
CA PHE A 395 -23.98 -39.31 19.00
C PHE A 395 -24.99 -39.37 17.85
N GLY A 396 -25.79 -38.32 17.65
CA GLY A 396 -26.74 -38.26 16.53
C GLY A 396 -26.07 -38.35 15.17
N LYS A 397 -24.95 -37.64 14.98
CA LYS A 397 -24.11 -37.72 13.77
C LYS A 397 -23.64 -39.14 13.46
N SER A 398 -23.31 -39.95 14.48
CA SER A 398 -22.81 -41.32 14.27
C SER A 398 -23.84 -42.28 13.68
N VAL A 399 -25.13 -41.91 13.73
CA VAL A 399 -26.26 -42.71 13.23
C VAL A 399 -26.69 -42.28 11.83
N LEU A 400 -26.31 -41.07 11.39
CA LEU A 400 -26.66 -40.55 10.07
C LEU A 400 -25.74 -41.12 8.99
N ASP A 401 -26.32 -41.61 7.89
CA ASP A 401 -25.56 -42.14 6.75
C ASP A 401 -24.79 -41.04 6.00
N ILE A 402 -25.35 -39.84 5.92
CA ILE A 402 -24.77 -38.65 5.26
C ILE A 402 -25.00 -37.44 6.17
N TYR A 403 -23.92 -36.81 6.63
CA TYR A 403 -23.97 -35.58 7.42
C TYR A 403 -22.73 -34.73 7.15
N ASN A 404 -22.92 -33.43 6.88
CA ASN A 404 -21.80 -32.50 6.79
C ASN A 404 -21.27 -32.18 8.19
N SER A 405 -20.00 -32.49 8.44
CA SER A 405 -19.40 -32.32 9.76
C SER A 405 -18.71 -30.98 9.97
N ASP A 406 -18.67 -30.13 8.94
CA ASP A 406 -17.93 -28.86 8.98
C ASP A 406 -18.44 -27.97 10.12
N ASP A 407 -19.76 -27.73 10.22
CA ASP A 407 -20.36 -26.90 11.27
C ASP A 407 -20.06 -27.42 12.70
N PHE A 408 -20.04 -28.75 12.88
CA PHE A 408 -19.66 -29.36 14.15
C PHE A 408 -18.18 -29.11 14.49
N VAL A 409 -17.30 -29.20 13.50
CA VAL A 409 -15.86 -28.95 13.68
C VAL A 409 -15.65 -27.47 13.98
N ASP A 410 -16.22 -26.57 13.19
CA ASP A 410 -16.12 -25.12 13.32
C ASP A 410 -16.64 -24.65 14.70
N MET A 411 -17.73 -25.24 15.20
CA MET A 411 -18.22 -24.96 16.54
C MET A 411 -17.24 -25.41 17.63
N CYS A 412 -16.65 -26.60 17.50
CA CYS A 412 -15.62 -27.06 18.44
C CYS A 412 -14.38 -26.14 18.43
N GLU A 413 -13.99 -25.65 17.26
CA GLU A 413 -12.90 -24.68 17.11
C GLU A 413 -13.24 -23.35 17.78
N THR A 414 -14.43 -22.82 17.52
CA THR A 414 -14.95 -21.57 18.08
C THR A 414 -15.05 -21.63 19.59
N LEU A 415 -15.61 -22.71 20.17
CA LEU A 415 -15.73 -22.88 21.61
C LEU A 415 -14.38 -22.95 22.33
N ARG A 416 -13.35 -23.54 21.70
CA ARG A 416 -11.99 -23.53 22.26
C ARG A 416 -11.43 -22.12 22.35
N VAL A 417 -11.62 -21.30 21.32
CA VAL A 417 -11.19 -19.90 21.31
C VAL A 417 -11.96 -19.08 22.34
N LEU A 418 -13.30 -19.18 22.34
CA LEU A 418 -14.18 -18.50 23.29
C LEU A 418 -13.81 -18.82 24.73
N ASN A 419 -13.66 -20.10 25.09
CA ASN A 419 -13.29 -20.50 26.44
C ASN A 419 -11.90 -20.00 26.86
N ALA A 420 -10.96 -19.87 25.91
CA ALA A 420 -9.64 -19.34 26.21
C ALA A 420 -9.66 -17.84 26.53
N VAL A 421 -10.43 -17.04 25.77
CA VAL A 421 -10.53 -15.58 26.00
C VAL A 421 -11.48 -15.21 27.15
N ARG A 422 -12.45 -16.08 27.45
CA ARG A 422 -13.33 -15.98 28.64
C ARG A 422 -12.57 -16.22 29.94
N TYR A 423 -11.40 -16.86 29.92
CA TYR A 423 -10.62 -17.10 31.13
C TYR A 423 -10.27 -15.79 31.85
N TYR A 424 -10.41 -15.75 33.17
CA TYR A 424 -10.38 -14.51 33.96
C TYR A 424 -9.08 -13.71 33.82
N GLU A 425 -7.93 -14.36 33.56
CA GLU A 425 -6.65 -13.66 33.35
C GLU A 425 -6.67 -12.77 32.08
N VAL A 426 -7.48 -13.15 31.09
CA VAL A 426 -7.73 -12.39 29.85
C VAL A 426 -8.92 -11.46 30.02
N GLY A 427 -10.01 -11.97 30.61
CA GLY A 427 -11.19 -11.19 31.01
C GLY A 427 -12.01 -10.64 29.84
N MET A 428 -12.22 -11.44 28.78
CA MET A 428 -13.07 -11.10 27.63
C MET A 428 -14.21 -12.12 27.50
N PRO A 429 -15.33 -11.91 28.22
CA PRO A 429 -16.41 -12.89 28.32
C PRO A 429 -17.35 -12.88 27.10
N LEU A 430 -16.76 -12.95 25.89
CA LEU A 430 -17.45 -12.89 24.61
C LEU A 430 -18.52 -13.97 24.48
N SER A 431 -19.70 -13.58 23.97
CA SER A 431 -20.69 -14.53 23.47
C SER A 431 -20.29 -15.06 22.09
N PHE A 432 -20.99 -16.09 21.63
CA PHE A 432 -20.84 -16.63 20.28
C PHE A 432 -21.21 -15.60 19.20
N GLU A 433 -22.30 -14.86 19.39
CA GLU A 433 -22.74 -13.82 18.45
C GLU A 433 -21.75 -12.66 18.38
N GLN A 434 -21.22 -12.23 19.53
CA GLN A 434 -20.20 -11.18 19.61
C GLN A 434 -18.91 -11.61 18.91
N TYR A 435 -18.47 -12.86 19.08
CA TYR A 435 -17.29 -13.40 18.41
C TYR A 435 -17.42 -13.40 16.89
N HIS A 436 -18.58 -13.80 16.36
CA HIS A 436 -18.82 -13.80 14.92
C HIS A 436 -18.86 -12.39 14.32
N ARG A 437 -19.44 -11.42 15.04
CA ARG A 437 -19.46 -10.01 14.61
C ARG A 437 -18.09 -9.37 14.67
N LEU A 438 -17.39 -9.56 15.79
CA LEU A 438 -16.05 -9.02 16.00
C LEU A 438 -15.05 -9.58 14.98
N THR A 439 -15.21 -10.85 14.58
CA THR A 439 -14.29 -11.67 13.78
C THR A 439 -13.02 -12.10 14.54
N PRO A 440 -12.43 -13.27 14.18
CA PRO A 440 -11.19 -13.74 14.78
C PRO A 440 -10.01 -12.77 14.63
N GLU A 441 -9.92 -12.05 13.52
CA GLU A 441 -8.84 -11.10 13.22
C GLU A 441 -8.90 -9.87 14.13
N SER A 442 -10.08 -9.32 14.40
CA SER A 442 -10.21 -8.20 15.34
C SER A 442 -10.09 -8.68 16.79
N LEU A 443 -10.49 -9.91 17.12
CA LEU A 443 -10.17 -10.50 18.42
C LEU A 443 -8.65 -10.57 18.66
N ILE A 444 -7.89 -11.03 17.66
CA ILE A 444 -6.42 -11.02 17.73
C ILE A 444 -5.92 -9.60 17.97
N ARG A 445 -6.44 -8.59 17.26
CA ARG A 445 -6.07 -7.17 17.47
C ARG A 445 -6.31 -6.71 18.91
N ARG A 446 -7.46 -7.03 19.50
CA ARG A 446 -7.76 -6.73 20.91
C ARG A 446 -6.80 -7.42 21.87
N LEU A 447 -6.46 -8.69 21.62
CA LEU A 447 -5.46 -9.41 22.42
C LEU A 447 -4.06 -8.78 22.31
N LEU A 448 -3.66 -8.29 21.14
CA LEU A 448 -2.39 -7.58 20.96
C LEU A 448 -2.34 -6.26 21.74
N ASN A 449 -3.43 -5.50 21.73
CA ASN A 449 -3.59 -4.26 22.51
C ASN A 449 -3.52 -4.52 24.03
N ARG A 450 -3.89 -5.71 24.47
CA ARG A 450 -3.76 -6.19 25.87
C ARG A 450 -2.43 -6.90 26.15
N HIS A 451 -1.52 -6.97 25.19
CA HIS A 451 -0.23 -7.67 25.25
C HIS A 451 -0.31 -9.20 25.48
N GLU A 452 -1.43 -9.83 25.16
CA GLU A 452 -1.65 -11.27 25.25
C GLU A 452 -1.07 -12.03 24.03
N TYR A 453 0.20 -11.78 23.71
CA TYR A 453 0.87 -12.25 22.49
C TYR A 453 0.91 -13.78 22.35
N LEU A 454 1.12 -14.50 23.46
CA LEU A 454 1.18 -15.96 23.44
C LEU A 454 -0.19 -16.55 23.09
N LEU A 455 -1.26 -16.01 23.67
CA LEU A 455 -2.62 -16.45 23.39
C LEU A 455 -3.01 -16.11 21.94
N ALA A 456 -2.70 -14.89 21.49
CA ALA A 456 -2.92 -14.47 20.11
C ALA A 456 -2.21 -15.41 19.11
N LEU A 457 -0.94 -15.78 19.35
CA LEU A 457 -0.21 -16.73 18.50
C LEU A 457 -0.83 -18.13 18.51
N LYS A 458 -1.28 -18.61 19.67
CA LYS A 458 -1.94 -19.92 19.79
C LYS A 458 -3.26 -19.95 19.02
N ILE A 459 -4.08 -18.91 19.16
CA ILE A 459 -5.36 -18.78 18.45
C ILE A 459 -5.12 -18.65 16.94
N ALA A 460 -4.23 -17.75 16.51
CA ALA A 460 -3.91 -17.58 15.10
C ALA A 460 -3.37 -18.86 14.46
N GLY A 461 -2.45 -19.55 15.13
CA GLY A 461 -1.92 -20.84 14.65
C GLY A 461 -2.99 -21.94 14.61
N TYR A 462 -3.90 -21.96 15.59
CA TYR A 462 -5.01 -22.90 15.65
C TYR A 462 -6.02 -22.69 14.50
N LEU A 463 -6.40 -21.44 14.26
CA LEU A 463 -7.33 -21.05 13.18
C LEU A 463 -6.65 -20.88 11.82
N LYS A 464 -5.34 -21.13 11.71
CA LYS A 464 -4.52 -20.97 10.50
C LYS A 464 -4.54 -19.54 9.93
N LEU A 465 -4.64 -18.54 10.81
CA LEU A 465 -4.58 -17.13 10.47
C LEU A 465 -3.13 -16.65 10.34
N PRO A 466 -2.87 -15.58 9.57
CA PRO A 466 -1.54 -14.98 9.46
C PRO A 466 -1.00 -14.53 10.83
N THR A 467 0.28 -14.80 11.08
CA THR A 467 0.95 -14.49 12.37
C THR A 467 1.94 -13.33 12.28
N ASP A 468 2.20 -12.82 11.07
CA ASP A 468 3.12 -11.73 10.77
C ASP A 468 2.80 -10.47 11.57
N ARG A 469 1.54 -10.04 11.58
CA ARG A 469 1.09 -8.85 12.34
C ARG A 469 1.31 -8.98 13.84
N ILE A 470 1.18 -10.19 14.39
CA ILE A 470 1.40 -10.44 15.83
C ILE A 470 2.87 -10.22 16.18
N TYR A 471 3.77 -10.72 15.35
CA TYR A 471 5.21 -10.55 15.53
C TYR A 471 5.65 -9.09 15.35
N VAL A 472 5.13 -8.40 14.32
CA VAL A 472 5.43 -6.98 14.07
C VAL A 472 4.93 -6.11 15.23
N HIS A 473 3.71 -6.34 15.72
CA HIS A 473 3.17 -5.63 16.87
C HIS A 473 3.99 -5.87 18.14
N TRP A 474 4.35 -7.13 18.42
CA TRP A 474 5.21 -7.47 19.55
C TRP A 474 6.57 -6.76 19.47
N ALA A 475 7.22 -6.79 18.30
CA ALA A 475 8.53 -6.17 18.10
C ALA A 475 8.43 -4.64 18.27
N SER A 476 7.41 -4.02 17.70
CA SER A 476 7.15 -2.57 17.85
C SER A 476 6.93 -2.21 19.31
N SER A 477 6.11 -2.97 20.03
CA SER A 477 5.90 -2.78 21.48
C SER A 477 7.18 -2.96 22.29
N LYS A 478 8.03 -3.94 21.93
CA LYS A 478 9.34 -4.15 22.57
C LYS A 478 10.30 -2.98 22.34
N VAL A 479 10.24 -2.33 21.18
CA VAL A 479 11.01 -1.12 20.89
C VAL A 479 10.55 0.07 21.73
N ARG A 480 9.22 0.27 21.86
CA ARG A 480 8.64 1.39 22.63
C ARG A 480 8.89 1.27 24.13
N VAL A 481 8.69 0.09 24.70
CA VAL A 481 8.74 -0.12 26.15
C VAL A 481 10.11 -0.60 26.63
N GLY A 482 10.95 -1.14 25.74
CA GLY A 482 12.24 -1.73 26.09
C GLY A 482 13.19 -0.71 26.73
N GLY A 483 13.67 -1.02 27.94
CA GLY A 483 14.70 -0.22 28.62
C GLY A 483 16.14 -0.60 28.23
N GLU A 484 16.29 -1.62 27.38
CA GLU A 484 17.60 -2.10 26.92
C GLU A 484 18.23 -1.17 25.87
N ASP A 485 19.54 -1.37 25.64
CA ASP A 485 20.28 -0.67 24.59
C ASP A 485 19.86 -1.14 23.17
N ASP A 486 20.08 -0.28 22.19
CA ASP A 486 19.66 -0.49 20.80
C ASP A 486 20.21 -1.80 20.20
N ASP A 487 21.50 -2.12 20.44
CA ASP A 487 22.14 -3.32 19.88
C ASP A 487 21.50 -4.61 20.45
N THR A 488 21.19 -4.61 21.75
CA THR A 488 20.50 -5.73 22.41
C THR A 488 19.06 -5.91 21.89
N ILE A 489 18.31 -4.83 21.72
CA ILE A 489 16.94 -4.87 21.19
C ILE A 489 16.94 -5.37 19.74
N CYS A 490 17.83 -4.85 18.89
CA CYS A 490 17.97 -5.26 17.50
C CYS A 490 18.21 -6.77 17.40
N ARG A 491 19.22 -7.28 18.12
CA ARG A 491 19.55 -8.72 18.12
C ARG A 491 18.37 -9.58 18.55
N LEU A 492 17.66 -9.21 19.62
CA LEU A 492 16.53 -9.97 20.13
C LEU A 492 15.39 -10.04 19.10
N ILE A 493 15.08 -8.90 18.47
CA ILE A 493 14.04 -8.81 17.44
C ILE A 493 14.45 -9.68 16.25
N VAL A 494 15.64 -9.46 15.69
CA VAL A 494 16.11 -10.21 14.51
C VAL A 494 16.15 -11.72 14.77
N GLU A 495 16.64 -12.15 15.93
CA GLU A 495 16.67 -13.59 16.31
C GLU A 495 15.26 -14.19 16.36
N ARG A 496 14.30 -13.46 16.93
CA ARG A 496 12.89 -13.91 17.05
C ARG A 496 12.14 -13.90 15.72
N LEU A 497 12.43 -12.95 14.84
CA LEU A 497 11.75 -12.77 13.56
C LEU A 497 12.41 -13.58 12.43
N SER A 498 13.64 -14.04 12.61
CA SER A 498 14.37 -14.85 11.62
C SER A 498 13.59 -16.13 11.24
N GLY A 499 13.51 -16.40 9.94
CA GLY A 499 12.83 -17.59 9.40
C GLY A 499 11.30 -17.52 9.39
N LYS A 500 10.70 -16.38 9.75
CA LYS A 500 9.25 -16.17 9.69
C LYS A 500 8.85 -15.46 8.39
N PRO A 501 7.88 -16.00 7.62
CA PRO A 501 7.46 -15.39 6.37
C PRO A 501 6.57 -14.15 6.62
N GLY A 502 6.60 -13.19 5.68
CA GLY A 502 5.65 -12.08 5.63
C GLY A 502 5.92 -10.91 6.59
N ILE A 503 6.99 -10.95 7.37
CA ILE A 503 7.33 -9.88 8.32
C ILE A 503 7.83 -8.63 7.59
N SER A 504 7.27 -7.47 7.94
CA SER A 504 7.82 -6.17 7.57
C SER A 504 8.62 -5.59 8.73
N PHE A 505 9.91 -5.31 8.49
CA PHE A 505 10.75 -4.58 9.44
C PHE A 505 10.52 -3.07 9.37
N GLU A 506 9.94 -2.56 8.28
CA GLU A 506 9.61 -1.15 8.11
C GLU A 506 8.72 -0.58 9.23
N GLU A 507 7.64 -1.25 9.61
CA GLU A 507 6.76 -0.79 10.70
C GLU A 507 7.49 -0.76 12.06
N ILE A 508 8.36 -1.73 12.31
CA ILE A 508 9.16 -1.82 13.54
C ILE A 508 10.21 -0.70 13.58
N ALA A 509 10.89 -0.45 12.45
CA ALA A 509 11.85 0.63 12.30
C ALA A 509 11.18 2.01 12.45
N ARG A 510 9.97 2.18 11.91
CA ARG A 510 9.17 3.39 12.09
C ARG A 510 8.83 3.63 13.56
N ALA A 511 8.44 2.59 14.30
CA ALA A 511 8.22 2.68 15.74
C ALA A 511 9.51 3.09 16.47
N ALA A 512 10.67 2.52 16.12
CA ALA A 512 11.96 2.91 16.70
C ALA A 512 12.29 4.39 16.45
N TYR A 513 12.04 4.89 15.24
CA TYR A 513 12.29 6.28 14.90
C TYR A 513 11.37 7.24 15.67
N GLN A 514 10.08 6.91 15.81
CA GLN A 514 9.11 7.71 16.57
C GLN A 514 9.47 7.82 18.06
N GLU A 515 10.09 6.78 18.62
CA GLU A 515 10.63 6.76 19.99
C GLU A 515 11.98 7.48 20.13
N GLY A 516 12.49 8.09 19.04
CA GLY A 516 13.78 8.79 19.02
C GLY A 516 15.00 7.87 18.93
N ARG A 517 14.83 6.56 18.68
CA ARG A 517 15.92 5.58 18.52
C ARG A 517 16.35 5.44 17.06
N GLY A 518 16.91 6.51 16.49
CA GLY A 518 17.29 6.58 15.07
C GLY A 518 18.27 5.49 14.62
N ARG A 519 19.30 5.19 15.44
CA ARG A 519 20.27 4.12 15.13
C ARG A 519 19.59 2.76 15.03
N LEU A 520 18.80 2.37 16.03
CA LEU A 520 18.00 1.15 16.00
C LEU A 520 17.07 1.08 14.78
N ALA A 521 16.42 2.19 14.44
CA ALA A 521 15.55 2.26 13.27
C ALA A 521 16.30 1.90 11.97
N THR A 522 17.47 2.50 11.74
CA THR A 522 18.30 2.19 10.55
C THR A 522 18.80 0.74 10.54
N GLU A 523 19.17 0.19 11.70
CA GLU A 523 19.68 -1.17 11.80
C GLU A 523 18.59 -2.21 11.55
N LEU A 524 17.41 -2.05 12.15
CA LEU A 524 16.24 -2.89 11.88
C LEU A 524 15.81 -2.82 10.42
N LEU A 525 15.87 -1.63 9.82
CA LEU A 525 15.47 -1.40 8.44
C LEU A 525 16.39 -2.07 7.43
N ASN A 526 17.66 -2.35 7.78
CA ASN A 526 18.56 -3.17 6.94
C ASN A 526 18.07 -4.62 6.76
N HIS A 527 17.19 -5.10 7.64
CA HIS A 527 16.58 -6.42 7.55
C HIS A 527 15.26 -6.44 6.74
N GLU A 528 14.77 -5.29 6.25
CA GLU A 528 13.62 -5.26 5.34
C GLU A 528 14.06 -5.67 3.92
N PRO A 529 13.52 -6.77 3.36
CA PRO A 529 13.94 -7.26 2.04
C PRO A 529 13.42 -6.39 0.88
N ARG A 530 12.39 -5.58 1.10
CA ARG A 530 11.74 -4.76 0.06
C ARG A 530 12.32 -3.36 0.04
N GLY A 531 13.17 -3.07 -0.95
CA GLY A 531 13.75 -1.74 -1.16
C GLY A 531 12.69 -0.63 -1.23
N GLY A 532 11.56 -0.87 -1.89
CA GLY A 532 10.45 0.09 -1.99
C GLY A 532 9.76 0.45 -0.67
N ARG A 533 9.95 -0.33 0.40
CA ARG A 533 9.53 0.05 1.78
C ARG A 533 10.66 0.67 2.58
N GLN A 534 11.88 0.22 2.32
CA GLN A 534 13.09 0.67 2.98
C GLN A 534 13.40 2.15 2.67
N VAL A 535 13.44 2.49 1.38
CA VAL A 535 13.92 3.78 0.89
C VAL A 535 13.02 4.95 1.29
N PRO A 536 11.68 4.89 1.18
CA PRO A 536 10.82 5.99 1.62
C PRO A 536 10.94 6.28 3.12
N LEU A 537 11.12 5.24 3.96
CA LEU A 537 11.32 5.43 5.39
C LEU A 537 12.67 6.10 5.67
N LEU A 538 13.76 5.65 5.04
CA LEU A 538 15.08 6.30 5.16
C LEU A 538 15.04 7.78 4.77
N LEU A 539 14.37 8.12 3.65
CA LEU A 539 14.18 9.51 3.24
C LEU A 539 13.41 10.33 4.26
N SER A 540 12.38 9.76 4.89
CA SER A 540 11.62 10.45 5.95
C SER A 540 12.42 10.65 7.24
N MET A 541 13.45 9.81 7.47
CA MET A 541 14.37 9.92 8.60
C MET A 541 15.57 10.85 8.31
N GLU A 542 15.59 11.51 7.15
CA GLU A 542 16.70 12.35 6.64
C GLU A 542 18.01 11.59 6.36
N GLU A 543 17.98 10.26 6.28
CA GLU A 543 19.12 9.39 5.94
C GLU A 543 19.31 9.29 4.41
N ASP A 544 19.57 10.44 3.78
CA ASP A 544 19.59 10.65 2.33
C ASP A 544 20.59 9.75 1.58
N GLU A 545 21.82 9.65 2.09
CA GLU A 545 22.88 8.86 1.45
C GLU A 545 22.59 7.37 1.52
N LEU A 546 22.15 6.89 2.69
CA LEU A 546 21.77 5.50 2.91
C LEU A 546 20.53 5.12 2.08
N ALA A 547 19.56 6.03 1.94
CA ALA A 547 18.42 5.84 1.06
C ALA A 547 18.83 5.64 -0.40
N LEU A 548 19.79 6.42 -0.89
CA LEU A 548 20.31 6.27 -2.25
C LEU A 548 21.09 4.96 -2.41
N ASP A 549 21.92 4.58 -1.44
CA ASP A 549 22.64 3.31 -1.44
C ASP A 549 21.67 2.13 -1.52
N LYS A 550 20.62 2.13 -0.69
CA LYS A 550 19.58 1.10 -0.70
C LYS A 550 18.74 1.09 -1.97
N ALA A 551 18.46 2.24 -2.57
CA ALA A 551 17.79 2.31 -3.86
C ALA A 551 18.66 1.65 -4.95
N VAL A 552 19.96 1.95 -4.98
CA VAL A 552 20.90 1.35 -5.94
C VAL A 552 21.04 -0.16 -5.73
N GLU A 553 21.15 -0.62 -4.48
CA GLU A 553 21.18 -2.06 -4.15
C GLU A 553 19.90 -2.80 -4.57
N SER A 554 18.75 -2.13 -4.53
CA SER A 554 17.48 -2.75 -4.94
C SER A 554 17.39 -3.01 -6.45
N GLY A 555 18.17 -2.30 -7.27
CA GLY A 555 18.14 -2.37 -8.73
C GLY A 555 16.90 -1.75 -9.38
N ASP A 556 15.97 -1.20 -8.59
CA ASP A 556 14.77 -0.54 -9.07
C ASP A 556 15.09 0.88 -9.56
N THR A 557 15.05 1.07 -10.89
CA THR A 557 15.37 2.36 -11.51
C THR A 557 14.40 3.47 -11.13
N ASP A 558 13.11 3.14 -10.93
CA ASP A 558 12.11 4.12 -10.52
C ASP A 558 12.39 4.59 -9.09
N LEU A 559 12.75 3.66 -8.22
CA LEU A 559 13.13 3.97 -6.84
C LEU A 559 14.39 4.85 -6.79
N ILE A 560 15.44 4.52 -7.56
CA ILE A 560 16.66 5.34 -7.66
C ILE A 560 16.32 6.74 -8.17
N LEU A 561 15.50 6.85 -9.23
CA LEU A 561 15.09 8.13 -9.79
C LEU A 561 14.31 8.97 -8.78
N SER A 562 13.38 8.35 -8.04
CA SER A 562 12.57 9.03 -7.02
C SER A 562 13.44 9.68 -5.93
N VAL A 563 14.46 8.95 -5.44
CA VAL A 563 15.44 9.46 -4.47
C VAL A 563 16.23 10.61 -5.07
N LEU A 564 16.76 10.45 -6.29
CA LEU A 564 17.57 11.49 -6.95
C LEU A 564 16.78 12.78 -7.18
N LEU A 565 15.52 12.69 -7.59
CA LEU A 565 14.66 13.86 -7.77
C LEU A 565 14.37 14.57 -6.45
N GLN A 566 14.20 13.82 -5.36
CA GLN A 566 14.03 14.40 -4.03
C GLN A 566 15.31 15.07 -3.53
N LEU A 567 16.47 14.42 -3.67
CA LEU A 567 17.76 14.98 -3.29
C LEU A 567 18.13 16.21 -4.11
N LYS A 568 17.85 16.24 -5.42
CA LYS A 568 18.06 17.41 -6.28
C LYS A 568 17.22 18.62 -5.84
N LYS A 569 16.04 18.40 -5.26
CA LYS A 569 15.20 19.47 -4.69
C LYS A 569 15.65 19.91 -3.30
N LYS A 570 16.11 18.96 -2.47
CA LYS A 570 16.48 19.18 -1.06
C LYS A 570 17.86 19.81 -0.90
N LEU A 571 18.85 19.33 -1.66
CA LEU A 571 20.26 19.66 -1.48
C LEU A 571 20.71 20.79 -2.42
N PRO A 572 21.64 21.66 -1.99
CA PRO A 572 22.37 22.51 -2.91
C PRO A 572 23.11 21.69 -3.96
N LEU A 573 23.21 22.22 -5.18
CA LEU A 573 23.71 21.47 -6.33
C LEU A 573 25.09 20.82 -6.12
N ALA A 574 26.03 21.53 -5.47
CA ALA A 574 27.36 20.98 -5.17
C ALA A 574 27.33 19.83 -4.14
N ALA A 575 26.43 19.89 -3.16
CA ALA A 575 26.25 18.80 -2.20
C ALA A 575 25.60 17.58 -2.87
N PHE A 576 24.62 17.81 -3.75
CA PHE A 576 24.00 16.77 -4.57
C PHE A 576 25.02 16.03 -5.43
N PHE A 577 25.88 16.76 -6.16
CA PHE A 577 26.95 16.15 -6.98
C PHE A 577 27.93 15.33 -6.16
N ARG A 578 28.35 15.81 -4.98
CA ARG A 578 29.21 15.04 -4.08
C ARG A 578 28.58 13.71 -3.66
N VAL A 579 27.28 13.69 -3.40
CA VAL A 579 26.54 12.47 -3.02
C VAL A 579 26.46 11.49 -4.19
N ILE A 580 26.09 11.94 -5.40
CA ILE A 580 25.92 11.03 -6.52
C ILE A 580 27.26 10.52 -7.09
N ASN A 581 28.33 11.32 -7.09
CA ASN A 581 29.62 10.93 -7.70
C ASN A 581 30.26 9.71 -7.04
N ALA A 582 29.98 9.46 -5.76
CA ALA A 582 30.41 8.24 -5.08
C ALA A 582 29.71 6.97 -5.60
N ARG A 583 28.64 7.11 -6.40
CA ARG A 583 27.69 6.05 -6.78
C ARG A 583 27.48 6.06 -8.31
N PRO A 584 28.26 5.27 -9.07
CA PRO A 584 28.26 5.34 -10.54
C PRO A 584 26.90 5.19 -11.21
N THR A 585 26.04 4.29 -10.69
CA THR A 585 24.68 4.08 -11.21
C THR A 585 23.80 5.32 -11.05
N ALA A 586 23.92 6.01 -9.91
CA ALA A 586 23.21 7.26 -9.64
C ALA A 586 23.68 8.37 -10.59
N THR A 587 25.00 8.54 -10.75
CA THR A 587 25.58 9.50 -11.70
C THR A 587 25.12 9.24 -13.12
N ALA A 588 25.18 7.98 -13.58
CA ALA A 588 24.76 7.61 -14.93
C ALA A 588 23.28 7.93 -15.19
N LEU A 589 22.41 7.75 -14.19
CA LEU A 589 20.99 8.06 -14.31
C LEU A 589 20.73 9.57 -14.36
N VAL A 590 21.44 10.36 -13.54
CA VAL A 590 21.38 11.84 -13.60
C VAL A 590 21.87 12.35 -14.94
N GLU A 591 22.96 11.78 -15.48
CA GLU A 591 23.46 12.12 -16.80
C GLU A 591 22.46 11.80 -17.91
N ALA A 592 21.87 10.59 -17.89
CA ALA A 592 20.88 10.18 -18.88
C ALA A 592 19.66 11.12 -18.87
N LEU A 593 19.13 11.43 -17.67
CA LEU A 593 18.02 12.34 -17.50
C LEU A 593 18.35 13.76 -18.03
N ALA A 594 19.51 14.29 -17.67
CA ALA A 594 19.93 15.62 -18.11
C ALA A 594 20.16 15.67 -19.64
N MET A 595 20.63 14.58 -20.25
CA MET A 595 20.76 14.49 -21.71
C MET A 595 19.40 14.44 -22.41
N GLU A 596 18.42 13.75 -21.84
CA GLU A 596 17.05 13.67 -22.37
C GLU A 596 16.32 15.01 -22.26
N GLU A 597 16.43 15.69 -21.12
CA GLU A 597 15.85 17.03 -20.89
C GLU A 597 16.60 18.14 -21.66
N GLY A 598 17.84 17.87 -22.10
CA GLY A 598 18.70 18.86 -22.75
C GLY A 598 19.33 19.87 -21.79
N ASP A 599 19.43 19.54 -20.50
CA ASP A 599 20.04 20.37 -19.45
C ASP A 599 21.58 20.34 -19.52
N ASN A 600 22.12 21.03 -20.52
CA ASN A 600 23.57 21.14 -20.71
C ASN A 600 24.27 21.92 -19.58
N THR A 601 23.54 22.76 -18.86
CA THR A 601 24.08 23.50 -17.70
C THR A 601 24.43 22.53 -16.57
N LEU A 602 23.48 21.67 -16.20
CA LEU A 602 23.69 20.65 -15.17
C LEU A 602 24.83 19.70 -15.53
N LEU A 603 24.89 19.24 -16.79
CA LEU A 603 25.97 18.35 -17.26
C LEU A 603 27.35 19.02 -17.16
N LYS A 604 27.47 20.29 -17.53
CA LYS A 604 28.75 21.02 -17.42
C LYS A 604 29.19 21.17 -15.96
N ASP A 605 28.25 21.52 -15.08
CA ASP A 605 28.57 21.70 -13.66
C ASP A 605 28.95 20.35 -13.01
N LEU A 606 28.26 19.26 -13.36
CA LEU A 606 28.57 17.90 -12.92
C LEU A 606 29.98 17.48 -13.33
N TYR A 607 30.28 17.56 -14.63
CA TYR A 607 31.58 17.15 -15.16
C TYR A 607 32.72 18.04 -14.67
N TYR A 608 32.46 19.33 -14.43
CA TYR A 608 33.44 20.24 -13.85
C TYR A 608 33.79 19.88 -12.41
N GLN A 609 32.79 19.56 -11.57
CA GLN A 609 33.05 19.17 -10.17
C GLN A 609 33.77 17.83 -10.03
N ASP A 610 33.54 16.90 -10.96
CA ASP A 610 34.17 15.57 -10.97
C ASP A 610 35.50 15.50 -11.74
N ASP A 611 36.01 16.64 -12.23
CA ASP A 611 37.19 16.76 -13.09
C ASP A 611 37.14 15.92 -14.40
N ARG A 612 35.93 15.62 -14.89
CA ARG A 612 35.67 14.87 -16.13
C ARG A 612 35.71 15.77 -17.36
N ARG A 613 36.91 16.25 -17.68
CA ARG A 613 37.14 17.27 -18.73
C ARG A 613 36.72 16.82 -20.14
N GLU A 614 36.89 15.54 -20.46
CA GLU A 614 36.49 14.98 -21.77
C GLU A 614 34.97 15.00 -21.95
N ASP A 615 34.23 14.55 -20.94
CA ASP A 615 32.76 14.60 -20.95
C ASP A 615 32.24 16.03 -21.00
N GLY A 616 32.86 16.94 -20.24
CA GLY A 616 32.59 18.38 -20.33
C GLY A 616 32.81 18.95 -21.73
N ALA A 617 33.89 18.56 -22.40
CA ALA A 617 34.18 18.98 -23.77
C ALA A 617 33.15 18.42 -24.76
N ASN A 618 32.71 17.18 -24.58
CA ASN A 618 31.66 16.56 -25.38
C ASN A 618 30.32 17.31 -25.28
N VAL A 619 29.99 17.94 -24.16
CA VAL A 619 28.82 18.83 -24.08
C VAL A 619 28.95 20.00 -25.05
N PHE A 620 30.10 20.67 -25.09
CA PHE A 620 30.34 21.80 -25.99
C PHE A 620 30.36 21.38 -27.48
N ILE A 621 30.87 20.18 -27.79
CA ILE A 621 30.82 19.63 -29.16
C ILE A 621 29.37 19.35 -29.58
N ARG A 622 28.54 18.76 -28.70
CA ARG A 622 27.11 18.57 -29.00
C ARG A 622 26.39 19.90 -29.18
N GLU A 623 26.74 20.93 -28.41
CA GLU A 623 26.22 22.28 -28.60
C GLU A 623 26.64 22.89 -29.93
N SER A 624 27.89 22.67 -30.38
CA SER A 624 28.38 23.20 -31.65
C SER A 624 27.63 22.65 -32.84
N LEU A 625 27.25 21.37 -32.80
CA LEU A 625 26.48 20.70 -33.85
C LEU A 625 25.04 21.23 -33.99
N LYS A 626 24.52 21.90 -32.95
CA LYS A 626 23.18 22.51 -32.95
C LYS A 626 23.19 24.00 -33.31
N GLN A 627 24.36 24.59 -33.53
CA GLN A 627 24.45 26.02 -33.86
C GLN A 627 24.03 26.30 -35.31
N PRO A 628 23.41 27.47 -35.60
CA PRO A 628 22.91 27.80 -36.93
C PRO A 628 24.00 28.19 -37.92
N ASP A 629 25.18 28.61 -37.45
CA ASP A 629 26.26 29.13 -38.28
C ASP A 629 27.65 28.65 -37.84
N ALA A 630 28.60 28.69 -38.77
CA ALA A 630 29.97 28.19 -38.55
C ALA A 630 30.73 28.97 -37.48
N ARG A 631 30.42 30.26 -37.29
CA ARG A 631 31.09 31.11 -36.31
C ARG A 631 30.67 30.74 -34.90
N THR A 632 29.37 30.67 -34.63
CA THR A 632 28.86 30.24 -33.32
C THR A 632 29.21 28.79 -33.01
N ALA A 633 29.24 27.90 -34.01
CA ALA A 633 29.76 26.54 -33.85
C ALA A 633 31.25 26.54 -33.45
N SER A 634 32.07 27.37 -34.12
CA SER A 634 33.51 27.51 -33.82
C SER A 634 33.75 28.05 -32.41
N ASP A 635 32.94 28.99 -31.93
CA ASP A 635 33.03 29.51 -30.56
C ASP A 635 32.83 28.39 -29.52
N LYS A 636 31.89 27.47 -29.76
CA LYS A 636 31.66 26.31 -28.89
C LYS A 636 32.81 25.30 -28.95
N LEU A 637 33.35 25.00 -30.13
CA LEU A 637 34.53 24.14 -30.27
C LEU A 637 35.77 24.73 -29.60
N ALA A 638 35.91 26.06 -29.61
CA ALA A 638 37.00 26.75 -28.92
C ALA A 638 36.89 26.59 -27.38
N LEU A 639 35.67 26.62 -26.82
CA LEU A 639 35.45 26.33 -25.41
C LEU A 639 35.79 24.88 -25.05
N ALA A 640 35.41 23.91 -25.89
CA ALA A 640 35.79 22.51 -25.74
C ALA A 640 37.33 22.34 -25.73
N ALA A 641 38.02 22.96 -26.69
CA ALA A 641 39.48 22.91 -26.78
C ALA A 641 40.17 23.59 -25.59
N LYS A 642 39.58 24.67 -25.06
CA LYS A 642 40.09 25.36 -23.86
C LYS A 642 40.02 24.46 -22.63
N LEU A 643 38.93 23.72 -22.45
CA LEU A 643 38.75 22.80 -21.33
C LEU A 643 39.78 21.65 -21.34
N LEU A 644 40.14 21.17 -22.53
CA LEU A 644 41.10 20.08 -22.72
C LEU A 644 42.57 20.54 -22.79
N ALA A 645 42.83 21.85 -22.91
CA ALA A 645 44.16 22.38 -23.19
C ALA A 645 45.22 22.04 -22.11
N ASP A 646 44.78 21.88 -20.86
CA ASP A 646 45.65 21.59 -19.73
C ASP A 646 45.88 20.09 -19.51
N SER A 647 45.19 19.21 -20.27
CA SER A 647 45.37 17.76 -20.22
C SER A 647 46.43 17.30 -21.23
N LYS A 648 47.46 16.61 -20.76
CA LYS A 648 48.49 16.03 -21.65
C LYS A 648 47.96 14.87 -22.47
N GLU A 649 46.97 14.14 -21.95
CA GLU A 649 46.37 12.98 -22.59
C GLU A 649 45.47 13.40 -23.75
N SER A 650 44.80 14.55 -23.65
CA SER A 650 43.84 15.03 -24.64
C SER A 650 44.47 15.82 -25.83
N THR A 651 45.74 15.56 -26.14
CA THR A 651 46.50 16.29 -27.18
C THR A 651 45.90 16.09 -28.57
N PHE A 652 45.40 14.88 -28.85
CA PHE A 652 44.79 14.53 -30.13
C PHE A 652 43.46 15.26 -30.32
N GLU A 653 42.62 15.27 -29.29
CA GLU A 653 41.28 15.89 -29.26
C GLU A 653 41.41 17.40 -29.45
N VAL A 654 42.35 18.05 -28.75
CA VAL A 654 42.64 19.47 -28.93
C VAL A 654 43.09 19.78 -30.36
N HIS A 655 43.90 18.90 -30.97
CA HIS A 655 44.30 19.06 -32.37
C HIS A 655 43.11 18.90 -33.32
N ALA A 656 42.28 17.87 -33.14
CA ALA A 656 41.09 17.62 -33.93
C ALA A 656 40.08 18.77 -33.86
N LEU A 657 39.85 19.35 -32.67
CA LEU A 657 38.97 20.51 -32.50
C LEU A 657 39.49 21.76 -33.22
N LYS A 658 40.82 21.97 -33.23
CA LYS A 658 41.46 23.05 -33.99
C LYS A 658 41.37 22.82 -35.50
N GLU A 659 41.53 21.57 -35.95
CA GLU A 659 41.33 21.21 -37.35
C GLU A 659 39.88 21.45 -37.78
N ALA A 660 38.90 21.00 -37.00
CA ALA A 660 37.47 21.24 -37.27
C ALA A 660 37.13 22.73 -37.38
N THR A 661 37.65 23.55 -36.45
CA THR A 661 37.49 25.01 -36.48
C THR A 661 38.12 25.63 -37.72
N THR A 662 39.30 25.15 -38.12
CA THR A 662 40.02 25.61 -39.32
C THR A 662 39.24 25.23 -40.59
N LEU A 663 38.68 24.03 -40.63
CA LEU A 663 37.90 23.53 -41.76
C LEU A 663 36.64 24.37 -41.97
N LEU A 664 35.85 24.58 -40.91
CA LEU A 664 34.64 25.39 -40.97
C LEU A 664 34.94 26.81 -41.48
N ARG A 665 36.02 27.43 -40.99
CA ARG A 665 36.44 28.77 -41.44
C ARG A 665 36.84 28.80 -42.92
N MET A 666 37.53 27.76 -43.40
CA MET A 666 37.90 27.65 -44.82
C MET A 666 36.66 27.40 -45.69
N GLN A 667 35.71 26.59 -45.22
CA GLN A 667 34.46 26.30 -45.92
C GLN A 667 33.56 27.52 -46.00
N GLU A 668 33.41 28.30 -44.92
CA GLU A 668 32.63 29.55 -44.92
C GLU A 668 33.20 30.56 -45.94
N ALA A 669 34.53 30.63 -46.06
CA ALA A 669 35.18 31.42 -47.10
C ALA A 669 34.86 30.88 -48.51
N PHE A 670 34.79 29.57 -48.70
CA PHE A 670 34.38 28.98 -49.98
C PHE A 670 32.91 29.21 -50.28
N ASP A 671 32.02 29.16 -49.29
CA ASP A 671 30.59 29.43 -49.46
C ASP A 671 30.38 30.84 -50.02
N ARG A 672 31.09 31.81 -49.46
CA ARG A 672 31.06 33.20 -49.94
C ARG A 672 31.72 33.38 -51.30
N ASP A 673 32.93 32.84 -51.47
CA ASP A 673 33.75 33.12 -52.66
C ASP A 673 33.30 32.33 -53.90
N LEU A 674 32.66 31.17 -53.72
CA LEU A 674 32.24 30.26 -54.79
C LEU A 674 30.72 30.17 -54.97
N THR A 675 29.94 30.80 -54.10
CA THR A 675 28.45 30.78 -54.14
C THR A 675 27.86 29.37 -54.21
N ASP A 676 28.46 28.42 -53.48
CA ASP A 676 28.03 27.02 -53.38
C ASP A 676 28.30 26.52 -51.95
N THR A 677 27.56 25.52 -51.45
CA THR A 677 27.59 25.11 -50.04
C THR A 677 28.69 24.09 -49.72
N PHE A 678 29.66 24.47 -48.88
CA PHE A 678 30.76 23.63 -48.40
C PHE A 678 30.72 23.43 -46.88
N THR A 679 30.16 24.37 -46.14
CA THR A 679 30.09 24.28 -44.67
C THR A 679 29.42 22.99 -44.22
N GLY A 680 30.08 22.26 -43.32
CA GLY A 680 29.60 20.99 -42.75
C GLY A 680 30.10 19.73 -43.46
N LEU A 681 30.78 19.85 -44.61
CA LEU A 681 31.40 18.72 -45.28
C LEU A 681 32.66 18.25 -44.53
N SER A 682 33.03 16.98 -44.64
CA SER A 682 34.35 16.52 -44.20
C SER A 682 35.48 17.09 -45.06
N VAL A 683 36.73 16.98 -44.59
CA VAL A 683 37.93 17.37 -45.37
C VAL A 683 37.93 16.68 -46.75
N ASN A 684 37.60 15.38 -46.78
CA ASN A 684 37.61 14.58 -47.99
C ASN A 684 36.50 14.98 -48.97
N GLU A 685 35.29 15.22 -48.47
CA GLU A 685 34.16 15.68 -49.28
C GLU A 685 34.38 17.10 -49.82
N THR A 686 35.01 17.96 -49.01
CA THR A 686 35.41 19.31 -49.43
C THR A 686 36.40 19.23 -50.59
N MET A 687 37.44 18.39 -50.49
CA MET A 687 38.38 18.14 -51.60
C MET A 687 37.68 17.58 -52.83
N PHE A 688 36.79 16.60 -52.66
CA PHE A 688 36.03 16.00 -53.75
C PHE A 688 35.20 17.04 -54.49
N LYS A 689 34.42 17.85 -53.76
CA LYS A 689 33.56 18.88 -54.33
C LYS A 689 34.37 19.97 -55.04
N LEU A 690 35.46 20.43 -54.44
CA LEU A 690 36.37 21.42 -55.06
C LEU A 690 36.98 20.90 -56.37
N ILE A 691 37.44 19.64 -56.41
CA ILE A 691 38.00 19.03 -57.63
C ILE A 691 36.92 18.86 -58.69
N ARG A 692 35.72 18.44 -58.31
CA ARG A 692 34.58 18.27 -59.22
C ARG A 692 34.14 19.60 -59.85
N LEU A 693 34.23 20.71 -59.11
CA LEU A 693 33.96 22.06 -59.62
C LEU A 693 35.14 22.67 -60.40
N GLY A 694 36.30 22.01 -60.44
CA GLY A 694 37.49 22.46 -61.17
C GLY A 694 38.45 23.36 -60.38
N TYR A 695 38.22 23.58 -59.09
CA TYR A 695 39.07 24.41 -58.22
C TYR A 695 40.27 23.62 -57.65
N HIS A 696 41.10 23.06 -58.54
CA HIS A 696 42.23 22.18 -58.18
C HIS A 696 43.24 22.83 -57.23
N GLY A 697 43.53 24.13 -57.39
CA GLY A 697 44.44 24.87 -56.51
C GLY A 697 43.92 24.96 -55.06
N ARG A 698 42.62 25.20 -54.88
CA ARG A 698 41.97 25.25 -53.56
C ARG A 698 41.89 23.86 -52.92
N ALA A 699 41.63 22.82 -53.71
CA ALA A 699 41.66 21.44 -53.23
C ALA A 699 43.07 21.01 -52.76
N LYS A 700 44.12 21.43 -53.47
CA LYS A 700 45.51 21.19 -53.06
C LYS A 700 45.87 21.94 -51.77
N LYS A 701 45.31 23.14 -51.56
CA LYS A 701 45.45 23.89 -50.31
C LYS A 701 44.82 23.15 -49.13
N ILE A 702 43.62 22.58 -49.29
CA ILE A 702 42.99 21.73 -48.26
C ILE A 702 43.85 20.49 -47.98
N GLN A 703 44.35 19.83 -49.02
CA GLN A 703 45.24 18.67 -48.86
C GLN A 703 46.48 18.99 -48.02
N SER A 704 47.13 20.14 -48.26
CA SER A 704 48.33 20.55 -47.52
C SER A 704 48.03 20.98 -46.09
N GLU A 705 46.93 21.70 -45.87
CA GLU A 705 46.55 22.22 -44.55
C GLU A 705 46.25 21.08 -43.57
N PHE A 706 45.43 20.12 -43.99
CA PHE A 706 44.99 18.97 -43.18
C PHE A 706 45.88 17.73 -43.33
N LYS A 707 47.05 17.87 -43.96
CA LYS A 707 48.04 16.80 -44.19
C LYS A 707 47.42 15.49 -44.68
N VAL A 708 46.47 15.58 -45.61
CA VAL A 708 45.72 14.40 -46.10
C VAL A 708 46.69 13.40 -46.74
N PRO A 709 46.69 12.12 -46.32
CA PRO A 709 47.62 11.12 -46.84
C PRO A 709 47.57 11.03 -48.35
N GLU A 710 48.73 10.87 -48.98
CA GLU A 710 48.86 10.93 -50.44
C GLU A 710 47.95 9.89 -51.13
N LYS A 711 47.89 8.66 -50.62
CA LYS A 711 46.99 7.62 -51.15
C LYS A 711 45.52 8.06 -51.13
N VAL A 712 45.07 8.68 -50.04
CA VAL A 712 43.68 9.14 -49.88
C VAL A 712 43.37 10.27 -50.86
N ALA A 713 44.28 11.25 -50.96
CA ALA A 713 44.12 12.38 -51.89
C ALA A 713 44.04 11.93 -53.36
N TRP A 714 44.83 10.92 -53.75
CA TRP A 714 44.80 10.34 -55.10
C TRP A 714 43.49 9.60 -55.39
N TRP A 715 42.96 8.84 -54.43
CA TRP A 715 41.64 8.22 -54.55
C TRP A 715 40.53 9.26 -54.71
N ILE A 716 40.53 10.31 -53.88
CA ILE A 716 39.54 11.38 -53.95
C ILE A 716 39.62 12.09 -55.30
N ARG A 717 40.82 12.43 -55.74
CA ARG A 717 41.05 13.10 -57.04
C ARG A 717 40.54 12.25 -58.19
N LEU A 718 40.87 10.96 -58.24
CA LEU A 718 40.38 10.06 -59.28
C LEU A 718 38.85 10.01 -59.29
N ARG A 719 38.21 9.75 -58.15
CA ARG A 719 36.75 9.67 -58.05
C ARG A 719 36.08 10.99 -58.45
N ALA A 720 36.63 12.13 -58.05
CA ALA A 720 36.10 13.44 -58.40
C ALA A 720 36.22 13.76 -59.89
N LEU A 721 37.36 13.46 -60.51
CA LEU A 721 37.58 13.66 -61.95
C LEU A 721 36.71 12.74 -62.80
N VAL A 722 36.55 11.47 -62.39
CA VAL A 722 35.63 10.53 -63.05
C VAL A 722 34.19 11.01 -62.95
N ALA A 723 33.75 11.47 -61.76
CA ALA A 723 32.42 12.04 -61.58
C ALA A 723 32.20 13.31 -62.41
N LYS A 724 33.23 14.14 -62.57
CA LYS A 724 33.24 15.33 -63.45
C LYS A 724 33.30 14.95 -64.95
N ARG A 725 33.65 13.70 -65.28
CA ARG A 725 34.01 13.22 -66.63
C ARG A 725 35.15 14.01 -67.27
N ASP A 726 36.10 14.45 -66.45
CA ASP A 726 37.27 15.22 -66.89
C ASP A 726 38.39 14.27 -67.35
N TRP A 727 38.17 13.69 -68.52
CA TRP A 727 39.05 12.67 -69.09
C TRP A 727 40.44 13.19 -69.44
N ASN A 728 40.54 14.47 -69.81
CA ASN A 728 41.81 15.12 -70.15
C ASN A 728 42.76 15.11 -68.95
N GLU A 729 42.26 15.50 -67.77
CA GLU A 729 43.06 15.53 -66.55
C GLU A 729 43.45 14.11 -66.09
N ILE A 730 42.57 13.11 -66.27
CA ILE A 730 42.86 11.69 -65.99
C ILE A 730 43.95 11.17 -66.93
N GLU A 731 43.90 11.54 -68.21
CA GLU A 731 44.92 11.19 -69.20
C GLU A 731 46.28 11.85 -68.89
N GLU A 732 46.30 13.11 -68.46
CA GLU A 732 47.53 13.75 -68.01
C GLU A 732 48.13 13.05 -66.78
N ILE A 733 47.30 12.66 -65.81
CA ILE A 733 47.74 11.87 -64.64
C ILE A 733 48.35 10.53 -65.10
N SER A 734 47.84 9.93 -66.19
CA SER A 734 48.38 8.69 -66.76
C SER A 734 49.83 8.82 -67.27
N LYS A 735 50.34 10.03 -67.53
CA LYS A 735 51.74 10.22 -67.94
C LYS A 735 52.73 10.08 -66.77
N THR A 736 52.25 10.15 -65.54
CA THR A 736 53.09 9.99 -64.35
C THR A 736 53.60 8.56 -64.20
N ARG A 737 54.86 8.37 -63.79
CA ARG A 737 55.50 7.04 -63.75
C ARG A 737 54.94 6.12 -62.66
N ARG A 738 54.59 6.65 -61.49
CA ARG A 738 54.10 5.89 -60.33
C ARG A 738 52.81 6.50 -59.80
N SER A 739 51.91 5.65 -59.31
CA SER A 739 50.69 6.03 -58.61
C SER A 739 50.73 5.45 -57.19
N PRO A 740 50.54 6.25 -56.13
CA PRO A 740 50.48 5.77 -54.75
C PRO A 740 49.39 4.74 -54.47
N ILE A 741 48.33 4.71 -55.30
CA ILE A 741 47.19 3.79 -55.19
C ILE A 741 47.24 2.67 -56.24
N GLY A 742 48.32 2.59 -57.02
CA GLY A 742 48.39 1.74 -58.22
C GLY A 742 47.59 2.31 -59.39
N TRP A 743 47.65 1.62 -60.53
CA TRP A 743 46.97 2.03 -61.77
C TRP A 743 45.68 1.25 -62.03
N GLU A 744 45.48 0.15 -61.33
CA GLU A 744 44.26 -0.67 -61.44
C GLU A 744 42.99 0.10 -61.02
N PRO A 745 42.98 0.90 -59.94
CA PRO A 745 41.85 1.79 -59.64
C PRO A 745 41.47 2.72 -60.80
N PHE A 746 42.47 3.28 -61.49
CA PHE A 746 42.27 4.18 -62.62
C PHE A 746 41.63 3.45 -63.79
N PHE A 747 42.07 2.22 -64.06
CA PHE A 747 41.47 1.35 -65.05
C PHE A 747 39.99 1.08 -64.74
N ASN A 748 39.71 0.53 -63.55
CA ASN A 748 38.36 0.07 -63.18
C ASN A 748 37.34 1.22 -63.17
N LEU A 749 37.65 2.34 -62.52
CA LEU A 749 36.72 3.47 -62.41
C LEU A 749 36.51 4.20 -63.75
N THR A 750 37.55 4.33 -64.58
CA THR A 750 37.42 4.96 -65.90
C THR A 750 36.61 4.09 -66.85
N LEU A 751 36.80 2.77 -66.79
CA LEU A 751 36.03 1.82 -67.59
C LEU A 751 34.55 1.82 -67.18
N GLN A 752 34.27 1.73 -65.88
CA GLN A 752 32.91 1.75 -65.34
C GLN A 752 32.16 3.03 -65.71
N ALA A 753 32.86 4.15 -65.77
CA ALA A 753 32.27 5.44 -66.15
C ALA A 753 32.13 5.63 -67.68
N GLY A 754 32.44 4.61 -68.48
CA GLY A 754 32.09 4.53 -69.90
C GLY A 754 33.16 4.99 -70.88
N ASN A 755 34.44 5.07 -70.48
CA ASN A 755 35.54 5.39 -71.40
C ASN A 755 36.56 4.23 -71.50
N PRO A 756 36.26 3.18 -72.30
CA PRO A 756 37.16 2.04 -72.51
C PRO A 756 38.49 2.42 -73.15
N ARG A 757 38.49 3.45 -74.00
CA ARG A 757 39.70 3.93 -74.69
C ARG A 757 40.73 4.44 -73.69
N LEU A 758 40.32 5.31 -72.78
CA LEU A 758 41.22 5.85 -71.74
C LEU A 758 41.56 4.80 -70.69
N ALA A 759 40.61 3.94 -70.30
CA ALA A 759 40.89 2.83 -69.39
C ALA A 759 42.04 1.94 -69.88
N SER A 760 42.07 1.63 -71.19
CA SER A 760 43.11 0.79 -71.80
C SER A 760 44.55 1.33 -71.64
N VAL A 761 44.73 2.63 -71.41
CA VAL A 761 46.04 3.27 -71.21
C VAL A 761 46.68 2.82 -69.88
N PHE A 762 45.86 2.45 -68.90
CA PHE A 762 46.33 2.06 -67.56
C PHE A 762 46.72 0.57 -67.47
N VAL A 763 46.20 -0.28 -68.35
CA VAL A 763 46.43 -1.75 -68.33
C VAL A 763 47.92 -2.14 -68.29
N PRO A 764 48.82 -1.62 -69.16
CA PRO A 764 50.23 -2.01 -69.12
C PRO A 764 50.98 -1.47 -67.90
N LYS A 765 50.35 -0.56 -67.14
CA LYS A 765 50.91 0.06 -65.93
C LYS A 765 50.47 -0.67 -64.66
N CYS A 766 49.50 -1.57 -64.74
CA CYS A 766 49.08 -2.44 -63.64
C CYS A 766 50.14 -3.55 -63.48
N THR A 767 51.18 -3.31 -62.68
CA THR A 767 52.28 -4.27 -62.48
C THR A 767 52.06 -5.24 -61.31
N SER A 768 50.98 -5.07 -60.54
CA SER A 768 50.67 -5.82 -59.31
C SER A 768 49.46 -6.76 -59.45
N VAL A 769 49.00 -6.99 -60.67
CA VAL A 769 47.83 -7.87 -60.99
C VAL A 769 48.27 -9.30 -61.24
N GLU A 770 47.35 -10.25 -61.08
CA GLU A 770 47.64 -11.67 -61.27
C GLU A 770 48.03 -11.98 -62.73
N ALA A 771 48.84 -13.02 -62.91
CA ALA A 771 49.28 -13.44 -64.24
C ALA A 771 48.06 -13.83 -65.10
N GLY A 772 47.86 -13.14 -66.22
CA GLY A 772 46.71 -13.34 -67.12
C GLY A 772 45.60 -12.32 -66.98
N GLU A 773 45.56 -11.53 -65.90
CA GLU A 773 44.46 -10.57 -65.66
C GLU A 773 44.49 -9.37 -66.62
N THR A 774 45.67 -8.99 -67.14
CA THR A 774 45.81 -7.93 -68.15
C THR A 774 45.12 -8.28 -69.47
N ILE A 775 44.99 -9.57 -69.81
CA ILE A 775 44.25 -10.06 -70.97
C ILE A 775 42.76 -9.73 -70.80
N THR A 776 42.20 -10.12 -69.65
CA THR A 776 40.81 -9.85 -69.26
C THR A 776 40.52 -8.35 -69.20
N MET A 777 41.47 -7.52 -68.75
CA MET A 777 41.32 -6.06 -68.73
C MET A 777 41.18 -5.45 -70.14
N TYR A 778 41.98 -5.90 -71.12
CA TYR A 778 41.84 -5.46 -72.51
C TYR A 778 40.54 -5.96 -73.15
N GLU A 779 40.08 -7.17 -72.81
CA GLU A 779 38.76 -7.68 -73.24
C GLU A 779 37.61 -6.83 -72.72
N LYS A 780 37.64 -6.49 -71.43
CA LYS A 780 36.65 -5.59 -70.81
C LYS A 780 36.64 -4.20 -71.44
N CYS A 781 37.76 -3.74 -72.00
CA CYS A 781 37.82 -2.51 -72.79
C CYS A 781 37.29 -2.64 -74.23
N GLY A 782 36.83 -3.83 -74.63
CA GLY A 782 36.42 -4.13 -76.00
C GLY A 782 37.59 -4.24 -77.00
N MET A 783 38.84 -4.27 -76.53
CA MET A 783 40.03 -4.30 -77.38
C MET A 783 40.56 -5.73 -77.57
N ARG A 784 39.79 -6.56 -78.28
CA ARG A 784 40.10 -7.99 -78.50
C ARG A 784 41.47 -8.25 -79.13
N VAL A 785 41.87 -7.45 -80.11
CA VAL A 785 43.19 -7.59 -80.76
C VAL A 785 44.33 -7.34 -79.77
N LYS A 786 44.21 -6.32 -78.91
CA LYS A 786 45.22 -6.04 -77.86
C LYS A 786 45.23 -7.09 -76.75
N ALA A 787 44.07 -7.62 -76.37
CA ALA A 787 43.99 -8.74 -75.44
C ALA A 787 44.75 -9.96 -75.98
N ALA A 788 44.61 -10.26 -77.28
CA ALA A 788 45.35 -11.35 -77.90
C ALA A 788 46.85 -11.09 -77.99
N GLN A 789 47.27 -9.85 -78.27
CA GLN A 789 48.69 -9.46 -78.21
C GLN A 789 49.28 -9.69 -76.81
N GLU A 790 48.51 -9.36 -75.77
CA GLU A 790 48.94 -9.55 -74.39
C GLU A 790 48.96 -11.04 -73.98
N ALA A 791 47.99 -11.84 -74.44
CA ALA A 791 47.99 -13.30 -74.24
C ALA A 791 49.22 -13.98 -74.88
N VAL A 792 49.59 -13.54 -76.08
CA VAL A 792 50.82 -13.98 -76.77
C VAL A 792 52.06 -13.57 -75.99
N ARG A 793 52.11 -12.34 -75.46
CA ARG A 793 53.23 -11.85 -74.64
C ARG A 793 53.41 -12.66 -73.35
N LEU A 794 52.31 -13.05 -72.71
CA LEU A 794 52.30 -13.84 -71.47
C LEU A 794 52.47 -15.35 -71.71
N LYS A 795 52.51 -15.80 -72.96
CA LYS A 795 52.55 -17.21 -73.37
C LYS A 795 51.35 -18.03 -72.86
N ASP A 796 50.18 -17.41 -72.77
CA ASP A 796 48.91 -18.08 -72.45
C ASP A 796 48.18 -18.47 -73.76
N SER A 797 48.39 -19.72 -74.19
CA SER A 797 47.78 -20.27 -75.41
C SER A 797 46.27 -20.46 -75.29
N GLU A 798 45.79 -20.79 -74.10
CA GLU A 798 44.37 -21.06 -73.83
C GLU A 798 43.55 -19.78 -73.97
N SER A 799 44.00 -18.68 -73.38
CA SER A 799 43.35 -17.37 -73.55
C SER A 799 43.41 -16.85 -74.98
N TRP A 800 44.50 -17.11 -75.72
CA TRP A 800 44.62 -16.71 -77.14
C TRP A 800 43.65 -17.47 -78.05
N GLU A 801 43.51 -18.79 -77.87
CA GLU A 801 42.55 -19.59 -78.64
C GLU A 801 41.11 -19.15 -78.37
N ARG A 802 40.76 -18.90 -77.09
CA ARG A 802 39.46 -18.37 -76.68
C ARG A 802 39.15 -17.02 -77.35
N LEU A 803 40.13 -16.12 -77.41
CA LEU A 803 40.00 -14.80 -78.04
C LEU A 803 39.83 -14.89 -79.57
N LEU A 804 40.56 -15.81 -80.22
CA LEU A 804 40.47 -16.06 -81.65
C LEU A 804 39.11 -16.65 -82.04
N GLU A 805 38.58 -17.56 -81.22
CA GLU A 805 37.25 -18.13 -81.40
C GLU A 805 36.16 -17.07 -81.21
N ALA A 806 36.26 -16.25 -80.14
CA ALA A 806 35.33 -15.15 -79.87
C ALA A 806 35.32 -14.05 -80.96
N ALA A 807 36.44 -13.81 -81.65
CA ALA A 807 36.52 -12.89 -82.79
C ALA A 807 36.04 -13.53 -84.12
N GLY A 808 36.02 -14.86 -84.20
CA GLY A 808 35.72 -15.62 -85.41
C GLY A 808 36.87 -15.62 -86.42
N LYS A 809 37.42 -16.80 -86.74
CA LYS A 809 38.61 -16.97 -87.61
C LYS A 809 38.49 -16.33 -89.02
N GLY A 810 37.27 -16.11 -89.50
CA GLY A 810 36.99 -15.48 -90.79
C GLY A 810 36.96 -13.94 -90.79
N SER A 811 36.86 -13.31 -89.61
CA SER A 811 36.75 -11.85 -89.48
C SER A 811 38.12 -11.17 -89.64
N GLN A 812 38.12 -9.88 -89.99
CA GLN A 812 39.36 -9.10 -90.11
C GLN A 812 40.14 -9.07 -88.80
N GLU A 813 39.46 -8.93 -87.66
CA GLU A 813 40.05 -8.99 -86.32
C GLU A 813 40.60 -10.39 -86.01
N GLY A 814 39.86 -11.46 -86.36
CA GLY A 814 40.29 -12.84 -86.15
C GLY A 814 41.57 -13.21 -86.92
N ARG A 815 41.71 -12.74 -88.17
CA ARG A 815 42.94 -12.95 -88.98
C ARG A 815 44.16 -12.25 -88.36
N GLU A 816 43.96 -11.09 -87.75
CA GLU A 816 45.02 -10.35 -87.07
C GLU A 816 45.44 -11.03 -85.76
N ILE A 817 44.46 -11.51 -84.97
CA ILE A 817 44.70 -12.33 -83.78
C ILE A 817 45.43 -13.64 -84.12
N GLU A 818 45.03 -14.30 -85.21
CA GLU A 818 45.66 -15.53 -85.69
C GLU A 818 47.15 -15.30 -86.03
N ARG A 819 47.46 -14.21 -86.76
CA ARG A 819 48.83 -13.85 -87.13
C ARG A 819 49.72 -13.62 -85.90
N LEU A 820 49.18 -13.02 -84.84
CA LEU A 820 49.93 -12.72 -83.62
C LEU A 820 50.39 -13.99 -82.89
N GLY A 821 49.51 -14.98 -82.71
CA GLY A 821 49.86 -16.21 -81.98
C GLY A 821 50.62 -17.24 -82.79
N GLN A 822 50.49 -17.24 -84.13
CA GLN A 822 51.32 -18.10 -85.01
C GLN A 822 52.83 -17.86 -84.84
N SER A 823 53.24 -16.67 -84.40
CA SER A 823 54.66 -16.34 -84.18
C SER A 823 55.26 -16.90 -82.89
N VAL A 824 54.45 -17.34 -81.92
CA VAL A 824 54.90 -17.72 -80.56
C VAL A 824 54.43 -19.10 -80.12
N PHE A 825 53.18 -19.50 -80.41
CA PHE A 825 52.58 -20.75 -79.91
C PHE A 825 52.69 -21.93 -80.89
N LYS A 826 53.05 -21.67 -82.14
CA LYS A 826 53.41 -22.75 -83.07
C LYS A 826 54.85 -23.20 -82.83
N LYS A 827 54.99 -24.24 -82.00
CA LYS A 827 55.92 -25.33 -82.26
C LYS A 827 55.18 -26.65 -82.19
#